data_AF-A0A940CAQ4-F1
#
_entry.id   AF-A0A940CAQ4-F1
#
_cell.length_a   1.000
_cell.length_b   1.000
_cell.length_c   1.000
_cell.angle_alpha   90.00
_cell.angle_beta   90.00
_cell.angle_gamma   90.00
#
_symmetry.space_group_name_H-M   'P 1'
#
loop_
_entity.id
_entity.type
_entity.pdbx_description
1 polymer ?
#
loop_
_entity_poly.entity_id
_entity_poly.type
_entity_poly.pdbx_seq_one_letter_code
_entity_poly.pdbx_strand_id
1 'polypeptide(L)'
;MGLKKILLGLAGTVLSAAVMPLTISMTAHAAVEINETNFPDPVFRSVIASADYDRDQNGIIDDTEIALTINIYCEGMGITSVQGVEYFTALQGLWCKDNYISTLDVSNLKDLHGVWCSNNLFTSLDFSGNPELEWVYCYDCNLTYLNVSNNPKMAYLEVNTNPLTTLDVSHNPLLEHLTCGSCRLTSLNLGNNPNLTHLDAFRNQLTSLDVTGCPKLKRLDIWDNAGLGSINVSQNTGLQYYNCAHNDVVNIDVSHNPELQKLICSYNDIVTLDVSHNPKLVYLDCACNDIVSLNLSGNPQLYFLQAFTNPFTTLDIGSNPLLIQTYQTGVKKSEAAVCQGHSWTLDYGGDTSTGGDNIYFLCFDDKVTLAALPAAGTAGADASGAAATNGPNIPYDPNLVTREMVLQTLYLREGSPNVNGIGTRFTDVAPDSWYANAIIWGEKNSIAVGTPFISSSTFGVGQPVTRQDLLLMLMRYSEYKNYKRAIDFGRTDDYLDYYDIDYYAWEAVTWAVTWHIMEGIGEPGAPKTEQRFEPHGTVTRADFLATLYNLMEVNGVSNLSFTIPETAGVPASGNAGGAVGTTGTSDADGGVGDGSESAGGSTGGEAAGADSGEGDSASEAGTVTSEDDPCEDYYQEQEDDLIDYPVDNGEVTLGQETQQTEGNVPAAGSGIGLKILIPILLIVIAIVVIVLRRKRS
;
A
#
# COMPACT_ATOMS: atom_id res chain seq x y z
N MET A 1 56.56 -28.49 -21.96
CA MET A 1 56.92 -29.56 -21.01
C MET A 1 55.75 -29.67 -20.03
N GLY A 2 54.86 -30.66 -20.04
CA GLY A 2 54.47 -31.64 -21.06
C GLY A 2 52.93 -31.77 -21.01
N LEU A 3 52.23 -31.63 -22.14
CA LEU A 3 51.83 -32.75 -23.02
C LEU A 3 50.57 -33.47 -22.48
N LYS A 4 49.48 -33.72 -23.22
CA LYS A 4 49.20 -33.64 -24.68
C LYS A 4 47.79 -34.27 -24.89
N LYS A 5 46.86 -33.69 -25.66
CA LYS A 5 46.42 -34.06 -27.04
C LYS A 5 44.87 -34.01 -27.08
N ILE A 6 44.14 -33.66 -28.14
CA ILE A 6 44.44 -33.22 -29.51
C ILE A 6 43.21 -32.48 -30.08
N LEU A 7 43.51 -31.53 -30.98
CA LEU A 7 42.70 -30.84 -31.98
C LEU A 7 41.55 -31.63 -32.67
N LEU A 8 40.48 -30.87 -32.94
CA LEU A 8 39.84 -30.58 -34.24
C LEU A 8 39.79 -31.69 -35.32
N GLY A 9 38.57 -31.93 -35.84
CA GLY A 9 38.39 -32.46 -37.20
C GLY A 9 36.98 -32.92 -37.58
N LEU A 10 36.19 -31.98 -38.12
CA LEU A 10 35.20 -32.15 -39.20
C LEU A 10 33.99 -33.10 -39.06
N ALA A 11 32.82 -32.46 -39.17
CA ALA A 11 31.73 -32.75 -40.10
C ALA A 11 30.94 -34.06 -39.97
N GLY A 12 29.66 -33.88 -39.62
CA GLY A 12 28.57 -34.35 -40.46
C GLY A 12 28.16 -35.80 -40.28
N THR A 13 27.46 -36.08 -39.20
CA THR A 13 26.43 -37.14 -39.19
C THR A 13 25.20 -36.62 -38.46
N VAL A 14 24.09 -36.58 -39.18
CA VAL A 14 22.73 -36.45 -38.66
C VAL A 14 22.52 -37.60 -37.68
N LEU A 15 22.51 -37.32 -36.37
CA LEU A 15 21.95 -38.22 -35.40
C LEU A 15 20.51 -37.76 -35.16
N SER A 16 19.58 -38.51 -35.75
CA SER A 16 18.16 -38.52 -35.40
C SER A 16 18.04 -38.60 -33.88
N ALA A 17 17.73 -37.48 -33.23
CA ALA A 17 17.23 -37.49 -31.87
C ALA A 17 15.94 -38.29 -31.91
N ALA A 18 15.97 -39.51 -31.35
CA ALA A 18 14.76 -40.25 -31.08
C ALA A 18 13.94 -39.38 -30.12
N VAL A 19 12.88 -38.78 -30.66
CA VAL A 19 11.76 -38.28 -29.85
C VAL A 19 11.21 -39.52 -29.16
N MET A 20 11.68 -39.80 -27.95
CA MET A 20 10.93 -40.68 -27.07
C MET A 20 9.65 -39.90 -26.75
N PRO A 21 8.46 -40.39 -27.13
CA PRO A 21 7.24 -39.77 -26.67
C PRO A 21 7.30 -39.84 -25.14
N LEU A 22 7.17 -38.69 -24.50
CA LEU A 22 6.83 -38.63 -23.08
C LEU A 22 5.44 -39.27 -22.98
N THR A 23 5.39 -40.58 -22.75
CA THR A 23 4.13 -41.23 -22.41
C THR A 23 3.83 -40.81 -20.99
N ILE A 24 3.13 -39.69 -20.84
CA ILE A 24 2.39 -39.37 -19.62
C ILE A 24 1.41 -40.53 -19.48
N SER A 25 1.69 -41.43 -18.55
CA SER A 25 0.72 -42.45 -18.15
C SER A 25 -0.35 -41.72 -17.35
N MET A 26 -1.27 -41.05 -18.05
CA MET A 26 -2.51 -40.58 -17.46
C MET A 26 -3.27 -41.83 -17.04
N THR A 27 -3.32 -42.10 -15.74
CA THR A 27 -4.41 -42.92 -15.22
C THR A 27 -5.68 -42.15 -15.54
N ALA A 28 -6.39 -42.56 -16.59
CA ALA A 28 -7.65 -41.95 -17.01
C ALA A 28 -8.54 -41.76 -15.78
N HIS A 29 -8.83 -40.51 -15.42
CA HIS A 29 -9.83 -40.25 -14.40
C HIS A 29 -11.17 -40.60 -15.05
N ALA A 30 -12.05 -41.25 -14.29
CA ALA A 30 -13.38 -41.52 -14.80
C ALA A 30 -14.08 -40.18 -15.02
N ALA A 31 -14.57 -39.93 -16.24
CA ALA A 31 -15.28 -38.69 -16.59
C ALA A 31 -16.38 -38.40 -15.56
N VAL A 32 -16.48 -37.15 -15.12
CA VAL A 32 -17.29 -36.74 -13.96
C VAL A 32 -18.55 -36.03 -14.45
N GLU A 33 -19.70 -36.65 -14.26
CA GLU A 33 -20.98 -36.01 -14.60
C GLU A 33 -21.24 -34.76 -13.73
N ILE A 34 -21.71 -33.67 -14.35
CA ILE A 34 -22.09 -32.43 -13.66
C ILE A 34 -23.51 -32.58 -13.10
N ASN A 35 -23.61 -33.12 -11.89
CA ASN A 35 -24.89 -33.42 -11.25
C ASN A 35 -24.86 -33.12 -9.74
N GLU A 36 -26.00 -33.28 -9.07
CA GLU A 36 -26.15 -33.02 -7.63
C GLU A 36 -25.38 -33.99 -6.71
N THR A 37 -24.86 -35.09 -7.26
CA THR A 37 -24.03 -36.03 -6.50
C THR A 37 -22.58 -35.58 -6.47
N ASN A 38 -22.03 -35.17 -7.61
CA ASN A 38 -20.62 -34.77 -7.74
C ASN A 38 -20.41 -33.29 -7.37
N PHE A 39 -21.38 -32.43 -7.68
CA PHE A 39 -21.38 -31.00 -7.37
C PHE A 39 -22.69 -30.62 -6.68
N PRO A 40 -22.86 -30.85 -5.37
CA PRO A 40 -24.16 -30.74 -4.70
C PRO A 40 -24.73 -29.31 -4.66
N ASP A 41 -23.87 -28.32 -4.47
CA ASP A 41 -24.28 -26.91 -4.43
C ASP A 41 -24.77 -26.47 -5.82
N PRO A 42 -26.03 -25.98 -5.95
CA PRO A 42 -26.60 -25.65 -7.26
C PRO A 42 -25.91 -24.45 -7.93
N VAL A 43 -25.37 -23.51 -7.15
CA VAL A 43 -24.67 -22.34 -7.68
C VAL A 43 -23.29 -22.77 -8.17
N PHE A 44 -22.53 -23.50 -7.35
CA PHE A 44 -21.23 -24.00 -7.77
C PHE A 44 -21.34 -24.95 -8.98
N ARG A 45 -22.34 -25.84 -9.00
CA ARG A 45 -22.62 -26.70 -10.15
C ARG A 45 -22.92 -25.89 -11.42
N SER A 46 -23.61 -24.75 -11.31
CA SER A 46 -23.86 -23.86 -12.45
C SER A 46 -22.59 -23.16 -12.91
N VAL A 47 -21.64 -22.85 -12.00
CA VAL A 47 -20.31 -22.34 -12.37
C VAL A 47 -19.59 -23.38 -13.20
N ILE A 48 -19.51 -24.62 -12.72
CA ILE A 48 -18.84 -25.72 -13.41
C ILE A 48 -19.50 -26.08 -14.77
N ALA A 49 -20.82 -25.92 -14.89
CA ALA A 49 -21.53 -26.13 -16.17
C ALA A 49 -21.33 -25.00 -17.20
N SER A 50 -20.56 -23.96 -16.89
CA SER A 50 -20.24 -22.88 -17.82
C SER A 50 -19.20 -23.31 -18.86
N ALA A 51 -19.15 -22.59 -19.98
CA ALA A 51 -18.22 -22.86 -21.08
C ALA A 51 -16.73 -22.67 -20.70
N ASP A 52 -16.43 -22.13 -19.52
CA ASP A 52 -15.06 -22.00 -19.01
C ASP A 52 -14.51 -23.34 -18.50
N TYR A 53 -15.39 -24.22 -18.00
CA TYR A 53 -15.02 -25.52 -17.40
C TYR A 53 -15.59 -26.71 -18.18
N ASP A 54 -16.90 -26.72 -18.46
CA ASP A 54 -17.59 -27.62 -19.40
C ASP A 54 -17.58 -26.99 -20.80
N ARG A 55 -16.45 -27.14 -21.48
CA ARG A 55 -16.12 -26.37 -22.69
C ARG A 55 -16.93 -26.81 -23.90
N ASP A 56 -17.28 -28.09 -23.97
CA ASP A 56 -18.14 -28.61 -25.02
C ASP A 56 -19.63 -28.68 -24.62
N GLN A 57 -19.95 -28.31 -23.38
CA GLN A 57 -21.29 -28.20 -22.81
C GLN A 57 -22.05 -29.53 -22.83
N ASN A 58 -21.34 -30.64 -22.70
CA ASN A 58 -21.92 -31.97 -22.74
C ASN A 58 -22.41 -32.46 -21.36
N GLY A 59 -22.16 -31.69 -20.29
CA GLY A 59 -22.56 -32.01 -18.92
C GLY A 59 -21.63 -33.02 -18.21
N ILE A 60 -20.43 -33.26 -18.74
CA ILE A 60 -19.44 -34.19 -18.22
C ILE A 60 -18.08 -33.50 -18.24
N ILE A 61 -17.41 -33.46 -17.09
CA ILE A 61 -16.02 -33.00 -16.99
C ILE A 61 -15.07 -34.16 -17.33
N ASP A 62 -14.38 -34.06 -18.47
CA ASP A 62 -13.42 -35.06 -18.94
C ASP A 62 -11.95 -34.73 -18.59
N ASP A 63 -11.02 -35.64 -18.92
CA ASP A 63 -9.58 -35.47 -18.64
C ASP A 63 -8.99 -34.20 -19.31
N THR A 64 -9.51 -33.81 -20.48
CA THR A 64 -9.07 -32.60 -21.20
C THR A 64 -9.52 -31.35 -20.46
N GLU A 65 -10.77 -31.34 -20.02
CA GLU A 65 -11.34 -30.21 -19.29
C GLU A 65 -10.72 -30.05 -17.91
N ILE A 66 -10.43 -31.15 -17.21
CA ILE A 66 -9.64 -31.14 -15.97
C ILE A 66 -8.27 -30.53 -16.24
N ALA A 67 -7.54 -31.01 -17.26
CA ALA A 67 -6.19 -30.54 -17.57
C ALA A 67 -6.12 -29.06 -17.98
N LEU A 68 -7.20 -28.53 -18.56
CA LEU A 68 -7.31 -27.13 -18.96
C LEU A 68 -7.92 -26.23 -17.86
N THR A 69 -8.50 -26.81 -16.80
CA THR A 69 -9.04 -26.06 -15.66
C THR A 69 -7.95 -25.84 -14.63
N ILE A 70 -7.14 -24.82 -14.88
CA ILE A 70 -6.05 -24.41 -13.98
C ILE A 70 -6.54 -23.47 -12.87
N ASN A 71 -7.60 -22.71 -13.10
CA ASN A 71 -8.14 -21.72 -12.15
C ASN A 71 -9.65 -21.86 -12.05
N ILE A 72 -10.21 -21.74 -10.85
CA ILE A 72 -11.66 -21.65 -10.63
C ILE A 72 -11.98 -20.36 -9.88
N TYR A 73 -12.87 -19.56 -10.47
CA TYR A 73 -13.41 -18.32 -9.90
C TYR A 73 -14.89 -18.51 -9.54
N CYS A 74 -15.24 -18.29 -8.28
CA CYS A 74 -16.61 -18.43 -7.78
C CYS A 74 -16.92 -17.53 -6.56
N GLU A 75 -16.30 -16.35 -6.49
CA GLU A 75 -16.41 -15.40 -5.39
C GLU A 75 -17.76 -14.69 -5.31
N GLY A 76 -18.27 -14.42 -4.11
CA GLY A 76 -19.45 -13.55 -3.94
C GLY A 76 -20.77 -14.14 -4.44
N MET A 77 -20.81 -15.44 -4.77
CA MET A 77 -21.94 -16.06 -5.44
C MET A 77 -22.97 -16.68 -4.48
N GLY A 78 -22.72 -16.64 -3.17
CA GLY A 78 -23.57 -17.27 -2.16
C GLY A 78 -23.45 -18.79 -2.13
N ILE A 79 -22.31 -19.34 -2.56
CA ILE A 79 -22.00 -20.77 -2.54
C ILE A 79 -21.86 -21.26 -1.10
N THR A 80 -22.43 -22.43 -0.81
CA THR A 80 -22.37 -23.09 0.50
C THR A 80 -21.42 -24.28 0.54
N SER A 81 -21.08 -24.82 -0.64
CA SER A 81 -20.12 -25.92 -0.78
C SER A 81 -19.45 -25.91 -2.14
N VAL A 82 -18.14 -26.11 -2.15
CA VAL A 82 -17.35 -26.35 -3.37
C VAL A 82 -17.03 -27.84 -3.56
N GLN A 83 -17.79 -28.74 -2.93
CA GLN A 83 -17.63 -30.18 -3.15
C GLN A 83 -17.71 -30.50 -4.65
N GLY A 84 -16.78 -31.31 -5.11
CA GLY A 84 -16.49 -31.58 -6.52
C GLY A 84 -15.25 -30.85 -7.03
N VAL A 85 -14.73 -29.85 -6.30
CA VAL A 85 -13.46 -29.17 -6.65
C VAL A 85 -12.28 -30.15 -6.66
N GLU A 86 -12.33 -31.21 -5.86
CA GLU A 86 -11.33 -32.26 -5.77
C GLU A 86 -11.12 -33.05 -7.08
N TYR A 87 -12.05 -32.96 -8.04
CA TYR A 87 -11.91 -33.59 -9.36
C TYR A 87 -10.94 -32.84 -10.28
N PHE A 88 -10.72 -31.54 -10.06
CA PHE A 88 -9.85 -30.71 -10.89
C PHE A 88 -8.39 -30.87 -10.48
N THR A 89 -7.81 -32.06 -10.68
CA THR A 89 -6.46 -32.39 -10.19
C THR A 89 -5.32 -31.53 -10.77
N ALA A 90 -5.55 -30.83 -11.88
CA ALA A 90 -4.60 -29.87 -12.48
C ALA A 90 -4.82 -28.41 -11.99
N LEU A 91 -5.73 -28.20 -11.03
CA LEU A 91 -6.04 -26.87 -10.49
C LEU A 91 -4.84 -26.28 -9.75
N GLN A 92 -4.47 -25.06 -10.16
CA GLN A 92 -3.40 -24.24 -9.61
C GLN A 92 -3.93 -23.11 -8.74
N GLY A 93 -5.14 -22.61 -8.98
CA GLY A 93 -5.73 -21.56 -8.14
C GLY A 93 -7.23 -21.71 -7.91
N LEU A 94 -7.68 -21.35 -6.70
CA LEU A 94 -9.08 -21.35 -6.30
C LEU A 94 -9.46 -20.02 -5.65
N TRP A 95 -10.40 -19.29 -6.26
CA TRP A 95 -11.03 -18.10 -5.70
C TRP A 95 -12.46 -18.41 -5.27
N CYS A 96 -12.67 -18.50 -3.97
CA CYS A 96 -13.97 -18.81 -3.39
C CYS A 96 -14.32 -17.90 -2.20
N LYS A 97 -13.70 -16.71 -2.10
CA LYS A 97 -14.00 -15.71 -1.06
C LYS A 97 -15.46 -15.21 -1.13
N ASP A 98 -15.91 -14.57 -0.06
CA ASP A 98 -17.24 -13.92 0.04
C ASP A 98 -18.39 -14.91 -0.23
N ASN A 99 -18.33 -16.06 0.42
CA ASN A 99 -19.32 -17.13 0.29
C ASN A 99 -19.73 -17.64 1.67
N TYR A 100 -20.52 -18.71 1.71
CA TYR A 100 -20.99 -19.36 2.94
C TYR A 100 -20.42 -20.76 3.09
N ILE A 101 -19.19 -20.99 2.59
CA ILE A 101 -18.54 -22.31 2.60
C ILE A 101 -18.04 -22.61 4.01
N SER A 102 -18.34 -23.80 4.52
CA SER A 102 -17.94 -24.23 5.87
C SER A 102 -16.83 -25.29 5.89
N THR A 103 -16.59 -25.97 4.76
CA THR A 103 -15.57 -27.01 4.62
C THR A 103 -14.91 -26.92 3.25
N LEU A 104 -13.59 -27.12 3.20
CA LEU A 104 -12.80 -27.15 1.98
C LEU A 104 -11.90 -28.39 2.01
N ASP A 105 -12.08 -29.30 1.05
CA ASP A 105 -11.15 -30.41 0.84
C ASP A 105 -10.39 -30.18 -0.47
N VAL A 106 -9.12 -29.83 -0.33
CA VAL A 106 -8.17 -29.65 -1.45
C VAL A 106 -7.00 -30.63 -1.34
N SER A 107 -7.11 -31.65 -0.49
CA SER A 107 -5.99 -32.52 -0.11
C SER A 107 -5.36 -33.28 -1.28
N ASN A 108 -6.11 -33.50 -2.37
CA ASN A 108 -5.66 -34.18 -3.58
C ASN A 108 -5.16 -33.23 -4.69
N LEU A 109 -5.31 -31.91 -4.53
CA LEU A 109 -4.90 -30.91 -5.53
C LEU A 109 -3.41 -30.63 -5.41
N LYS A 110 -2.57 -31.50 -5.97
CA LYS A 110 -1.12 -31.47 -5.79
C LYS A 110 -0.43 -30.31 -6.51
N ASP A 111 -1.05 -29.81 -7.57
CA ASP A 111 -0.57 -28.68 -8.37
C ASP A 111 -1.15 -27.34 -7.89
N LEU A 112 -1.81 -27.29 -6.72
CA LEU A 112 -2.43 -26.08 -6.19
C LEU A 112 -1.37 -25.12 -5.66
N HIS A 113 -1.27 -23.94 -6.28
CA HIS A 113 -0.33 -22.86 -5.95
C HIS A 113 -0.98 -21.80 -5.06
N GLY A 114 -2.30 -21.63 -5.10
CA GLY A 114 -2.94 -20.77 -4.12
C GLY A 114 -4.45 -20.85 -3.98
N VAL A 115 -4.91 -20.30 -2.87
CA VAL A 115 -6.32 -20.32 -2.45
C VAL A 115 -6.70 -18.99 -1.84
N TRP A 116 -7.73 -18.35 -2.38
CA TRP A 116 -8.40 -17.21 -1.77
C TRP A 116 -9.78 -17.61 -1.30
N CYS A 117 -9.92 -17.81 0.00
CA CYS A 117 -11.12 -18.32 0.64
C CYS A 117 -11.59 -17.48 1.85
N SER A 118 -11.19 -16.20 1.90
CA SER A 118 -11.58 -15.25 2.95
C SER A 118 -13.10 -15.04 3.02
N ASN A 119 -13.57 -14.47 4.13
CA ASN A 119 -14.99 -14.16 4.35
C ASN A 119 -15.91 -15.38 4.05
N ASN A 120 -15.62 -16.47 4.75
CA ASN A 120 -16.37 -17.72 4.69
C ASN A 120 -16.60 -18.26 6.12
N LEU A 121 -17.24 -19.43 6.23
CA LEU A 121 -17.61 -20.04 7.51
C LEU A 121 -16.61 -21.11 7.99
N PHE A 122 -15.37 -21.10 7.48
CA PHE A 122 -14.35 -22.07 7.87
C PHE A 122 -13.98 -21.95 9.35
N THR A 123 -13.90 -23.09 10.03
CA THR A 123 -13.39 -23.19 11.40
C THR A 123 -12.02 -23.85 11.49
N SER A 124 -11.64 -24.58 10.45
CA SER A 124 -10.34 -25.22 10.27
C SER A 124 -10.00 -25.32 8.79
N LEU A 125 -8.73 -25.11 8.44
CA LEU A 125 -8.20 -25.37 7.11
C LEU A 125 -6.92 -26.22 7.22
N ASP A 126 -6.78 -27.19 6.32
CA ASP A 126 -5.60 -28.05 6.24
C ASP A 126 -5.06 -28.08 4.81
N PHE A 127 -3.88 -27.49 4.62
CA PHE A 127 -3.18 -27.42 3.34
C PHE A 127 -1.96 -28.34 3.27
N SER A 128 -1.82 -29.28 4.22
CA SER A 128 -0.67 -30.20 4.24
C SER A 128 -0.60 -31.12 3.00
N GLY A 129 -1.70 -31.24 2.25
CA GLY A 129 -1.78 -31.97 0.99
C GLY A 129 -1.20 -31.24 -0.22
N ASN A 130 -0.87 -29.95 -0.13
CA ASN A 130 -0.60 -29.05 -1.26
C ASN A 130 0.85 -28.54 -1.26
N PRO A 131 1.85 -29.36 -1.64
CA PRO A 131 3.27 -29.01 -1.49
C PRO A 131 3.71 -27.83 -2.38
N GLU A 132 2.96 -27.54 -3.43
CA GLU A 132 3.22 -26.46 -4.37
C GLU A 132 2.61 -25.12 -3.93
N LEU A 133 1.89 -25.07 -2.81
CA LEU A 133 1.18 -23.87 -2.35
C LEU A 133 2.14 -22.73 -1.99
N GLU A 134 1.85 -21.55 -2.54
CA GLU A 134 2.68 -20.35 -2.54
C GLU A 134 1.97 -19.20 -1.83
N TRP A 135 0.65 -19.12 -1.92
CA TRP A 135 -0.15 -18.10 -1.26
C TRP A 135 -1.48 -18.63 -0.74
N VAL A 136 -1.89 -18.12 0.43
CA VAL A 136 -3.19 -18.41 1.04
C VAL A 136 -3.77 -17.15 1.66
N TYR A 137 -4.98 -16.80 1.24
CA TYR A 137 -5.78 -15.73 1.83
C TYR A 137 -7.04 -16.32 2.46
N CYS A 138 -7.06 -16.38 3.78
CA CYS A 138 -8.17 -16.96 4.56
C CYS A 138 -8.55 -16.08 5.76
N TYR A 139 -8.44 -14.76 5.59
CA TYR A 139 -8.88 -13.77 6.57
C TYR A 139 -10.41 -13.71 6.71
N ASP A 140 -10.89 -13.08 7.79
CA ASP A 140 -12.32 -12.91 8.12
C ASP A 140 -13.12 -14.23 8.05
N CYS A 141 -12.54 -15.30 8.56
CA CYS A 141 -13.23 -16.58 8.71
C CYS A 141 -13.55 -16.81 10.20
N ASN A 142 -13.69 -18.08 10.62
CA ASN A 142 -13.80 -18.45 12.03
C ASN A 142 -12.71 -19.45 12.43
N LEU A 143 -11.51 -19.33 11.83
CA LEU A 143 -10.43 -20.30 11.98
C LEU A 143 -9.92 -20.37 13.41
N THR A 144 -10.01 -21.56 13.99
CA THR A 144 -9.33 -21.92 15.25
C THR A 144 -8.11 -22.79 14.99
N TYR A 145 -7.97 -23.29 13.76
CA TYR A 145 -6.86 -24.12 13.32
C TYR A 145 -6.52 -23.86 11.84
N LEU A 146 -5.23 -23.77 11.56
CA LEU A 146 -4.68 -23.69 10.21
C LEU A 146 -3.42 -24.57 10.14
N ASN A 147 -3.35 -25.45 9.15
CA ASN A 147 -2.16 -26.26 8.91
C ASN A 147 -1.48 -25.87 7.59
N VAL A 148 -0.32 -25.24 7.70
CA VAL A 148 0.56 -24.86 6.56
C VAL A 148 1.95 -25.52 6.64
N SER A 149 2.05 -26.62 7.41
CA SER A 149 3.35 -27.24 7.78
C SER A 149 4.06 -27.98 6.63
N ASN A 150 3.38 -28.23 5.52
CA ASN A 150 3.94 -28.95 4.37
C ASN A 150 3.90 -28.12 3.08
N ASN A 151 4.03 -26.79 3.22
CA ASN A 151 3.97 -25.83 2.13
C ASN A 151 5.29 -25.05 2.06
N PRO A 152 6.42 -25.70 1.67
CA PRO A 152 7.75 -25.09 1.71
C PRO A 152 7.93 -23.93 0.71
N LYS A 153 7.02 -23.80 -0.26
CA LYS A 153 6.98 -22.72 -1.25
C LYS A 153 6.15 -21.51 -0.86
N MET A 154 5.48 -21.56 0.30
CA MET A 154 4.63 -20.48 0.81
C MET A 154 5.45 -19.19 0.95
N ALA A 155 5.00 -18.16 0.25
CA ALA A 155 5.55 -16.81 0.24
C ALA A 155 4.56 -15.81 0.86
N TYR A 156 3.25 -16.02 0.73
CA TYR A 156 2.21 -15.09 1.19
C TYR A 156 1.16 -15.80 2.05
N LEU A 157 0.98 -15.33 3.28
CA LEU A 157 -0.03 -15.88 4.17
C LEU A 157 -0.81 -14.76 4.86
N GLU A 158 -2.11 -14.68 4.55
CA GLU A 158 -3.03 -13.76 5.21
C GLU A 158 -4.13 -14.54 5.94
N VAL A 159 -4.14 -14.39 7.26
CA VAL A 159 -4.99 -15.14 8.18
C VAL A 159 -5.67 -14.23 9.19
N ASN A 160 -5.59 -12.91 9.01
CA ASN A 160 -6.11 -11.93 9.96
C ASN A 160 -7.60 -12.09 10.24
N THR A 161 -8.03 -11.54 11.38
CA THR A 161 -9.42 -11.62 11.84
C THR A 161 -9.91 -13.06 11.96
N ASN A 162 -9.11 -13.91 12.60
CA ASN A 162 -9.48 -15.27 12.94
C ASN A 162 -9.18 -15.57 14.41
N PRO A 163 -9.99 -16.37 15.11
CA PRO A 163 -9.76 -16.70 16.52
C PRO A 163 -8.59 -17.68 16.75
N LEU A 164 -7.53 -17.65 15.92
CA LEU A 164 -6.33 -18.47 16.05
C LEU A 164 -5.56 -18.10 17.33
N THR A 165 -5.26 -19.09 18.15
CA THR A 165 -4.42 -18.93 19.36
C THR A 165 -2.95 -19.26 19.12
N THR A 166 -2.67 -20.00 18.05
CA THR A 166 -1.33 -20.40 17.62
C THR A 166 -1.27 -20.38 16.10
N LEU A 167 -0.10 -20.03 15.57
CA LEU A 167 0.20 -20.12 14.15
C LEU A 167 1.64 -20.64 14.00
N ASP A 168 1.81 -21.77 13.31
CA ASP A 168 3.13 -22.35 13.04
C ASP A 168 3.52 -22.12 11.59
N VAL A 169 4.49 -21.23 11.38
CA VAL A 169 5.10 -20.90 10.09
C VAL A 169 6.55 -21.40 9.98
N SER A 170 6.98 -22.26 10.91
CA SER A 170 8.38 -22.70 11.01
C SER A 170 8.84 -23.58 9.85
N HIS A 171 7.92 -24.06 9.01
CA HIS A 171 8.15 -24.90 7.84
C HIS A 171 8.01 -24.12 6.51
N ASN A 172 7.89 -22.79 6.57
CA ASN A 172 7.71 -21.92 5.41
C ASN A 172 8.92 -20.97 5.25
N PRO A 173 10.12 -21.50 4.88
CA PRO A 173 11.36 -20.71 4.86
C PRO A 173 11.40 -19.63 3.77
N LEU A 174 10.49 -19.72 2.79
CA LEU A 174 10.32 -18.74 1.73
C LEU A 174 9.25 -17.68 2.05
N LEU A 175 8.66 -17.68 3.26
CA LEU A 175 7.64 -16.72 3.65
C LEU A 175 8.18 -15.28 3.62
N GLU A 176 7.49 -14.41 2.90
CA GLU A 176 7.86 -13.01 2.65
C GLU A 176 6.85 -12.04 3.25
N HIS A 177 5.57 -12.41 3.16
CA HIS A 177 4.45 -11.63 3.66
C HIS A 177 3.63 -12.47 4.64
N LEU A 178 3.49 -11.97 5.87
CA LEU A 178 2.63 -12.56 6.88
C LEU A 178 1.70 -11.50 7.46
N THR A 179 0.40 -11.67 7.25
CA THR A 179 -0.64 -10.88 7.91
C THR A 179 -1.44 -11.80 8.81
N CYS A 180 -1.24 -11.65 10.12
CA CYS A 180 -1.90 -12.44 11.16
C CYS A 180 -2.47 -11.55 12.28
N GLY A 181 -2.89 -10.33 11.92
CA GLY A 181 -3.51 -9.38 12.82
C GLY A 181 -4.92 -9.79 13.29
N SER A 182 -5.42 -9.15 14.34
CA SER A 182 -6.77 -9.40 14.90
C SER A 182 -7.04 -10.88 15.20
N CYS A 183 -5.99 -11.60 15.61
CA CYS A 183 -6.09 -12.99 16.05
C CYS A 183 -6.07 -13.05 17.59
N ARG A 184 -5.77 -14.23 18.15
CA ARG A 184 -5.59 -14.43 19.59
C ARG A 184 -4.22 -15.03 19.88
N LEU A 185 -3.24 -14.71 19.05
CA LEU A 185 -1.90 -15.27 19.14
C LEU A 185 -1.24 -14.77 20.43
N THR A 186 -0.71 -15.70 21.20
CA THR A 186 0.05 -15.39 22.43
C THR A 186 1.57 -15.42 22.20
N SER A 187 1.99 -16.05 21.10
CA SER A 187 3.37 -16.12 20.63
C SER A 187 3.38 -16.30 19.11
N LEU A 188 4.44 -15.84 18.48
CA LEU A 188 4.72 -16.04 17.05
C LEU A 188 6.21 -16.30 16.88
N ASN A 189 6.56 -17.44 16.30
CA ASN A 189 7.96 -17.82 16.07
C ASN A 189 8.33 -17.60 14.60
N LEU A 190 9.26 -16.68 14.36
CA LEU A 190 9.73 -16.28 13.02
C LEU A 190 11.18 -16.72 12.75
N GLY A 191 11.78 -17.54 13.62
CA GLY A 191 13.20 -17.90 13.53
C GLY A 191 13.60 -18.67 12.26
N ASN A 192 12.62 -19.20 11.51
CA ASN A 192 12.82 -19.90 10.25
C ASN A 192 12.31 -19.13 9.03
N ASN A 193 12.02 -17.83 9.15
CA ASN A 193 11.46 -17.01 8.06
C ASN A 193 12.41 -15.85 7.69
N PRO A 194 13.64 -16.14 7.19
CA PRO A 194 14.67 -15.12 6.94
C PRO A 194 14.36 -14.19 5.76
N ASN A 195 13.38 -14.56 4.93
CA ASN A 195 12.94 -13.78 3.78
C ASN A 195 11.79 -12.83 4.08
N LEU A 196 11.27 -12.81 5.31
CA LEU A 196 10.12 -11.98 5.68
C LEU A 196 10.43 -10.49 5.48
N THR A 197 9.64 -9.83 4.63
CA THR A 197 9.71 -8.39 4.33
C THR A 197 8.55 -7.62 4.94
N HIS A 198 7.41 -8.28 5.15
CA HIS A 198 6.18 -7.70 5.70
C HIS A 198 5.63 -8.57 6.83
N LEU A 199 5.42 -7.94 7.99
CA LEU A 199 4.73 -8.55 9.12
C LEU A 199 3.68 -7.62 9.69
N ASP A 200 2.42 -8.01 9.56
CA ASP A 200 1.29 -7.36 10.23
C ASP A 200 0.68 -8.33 11.24
N ALA A 201 1.02 -8.14 12.52
CA ALA A 201 0.61 -8.96 13.66
C ALA A 201 -0.15 -8.13 14.72
N PHE A 202 -0.82 -7.07 14.29
CA PHE A 202 -1.59 -6.16 15.15
C PHE A 202 -2.76 -6.85 15.89
N ARG A 203 -3.29 -6.24 16.95
CA ARG A 203 -4.46 -6.72 17.72
C ARG A 203 -4.35 -8.20 18.09
N ASN A 204 -3.25 -8.57 18.73
CA ASN A 204 -3.00 -9.93 19.23
C ASN A 204 -2.76 -9.90 20.75
N GLN A 205 -2.29 -11.00 21.31
CA GLN A 205 -1.96 -11.14 22.74
C GLN A 205 -0.48 -11.48 22.91
N LEU A 206 0.38 -11.00 22.01
CA LEU A 206 1.80 -11.28 22.02
C LEU A 206 2.45 -10.63 23.25
N THR A 207 3.25 -11.39 23.97
CA THR A 207 4.06 -10.90 25.11
C THR A 207 5.56 -10.92 24.82
N SER A 208 5.95 -11.47 23.67
CA SER A 208 7.30 -11.45 23.14
C SER A 208 7.25 -11.65 21.63
N LEU A 209 8.12 -10.98 20.91
CA LEU A 209 8.33 -11.17 19.48
C LEU A 209 9.81 -10.97 19.17
N ASP A 210 10.40 -11.92 18.44
CA ASP A 210 11.78 -11.82 17.95
C ASP A 210 11.76 -11.73 16.42
N VAL A 211 12.17 -10.56 15.91
CA VAL A 211 12.29 -10.27 14.47
C VAL A 211 13.74 -10.21 14.00
N THR A 212 14.71 -10.54 14.88
CA THR A 212 16.14 -10.45 14.54
C THR A 212 16.57 -11.50 13.51
N GLY A 213 15.80 -12.59 13.39
CA GLY A 213 15.93 -13.60 12.33
C GLY A 213 15.38 -13.17 10.97
N CYS A 214 14.74 -12.00 10.86
CA CYS A 214 14.10 -11.49 9.64
C CYS A 214 14.82 -10.23 9.11
N PRO A 215 16.09 -10.31 8.68
CA PRO A 215 16.90 -9.12 8.35
C PRO A 215 16.39 -8.32 7.14
N LYS A 216 15.50 -8.90 6.32
CA LYS A 216 14.88 -8.25 5.16
C LYS A 216 13.59 -7.48 5.48
N LEU A 217 13.17 -7.45 6.74
CA LEU A 217 11.90 -6.83 7.14
C LEU A 217 11.89 -5.32 6.81
N LYS A 218 10.90 -4.89 6.01
CA LYS A 218 10.65 -3.50 5.60
C LYS A 218 9.43 -2.91 6.29
N ARG A 219 8.41 -3.74 6.59
CA ARG A 219 7.21 -3.35 7.31
C ARG A 219 6.99 -4.23 8.53
N LEU A 220 6.76 -3.57 9.66
CA LEU A 220 6.41 -4.19 10.92
C LEU A 220 5.24 -3.45 11.57
N ASP A 221 4.07 -4.06 11.55
CA ASP A 221 2.91 -3.61 12.31
C ASP A 221 2.58 -4.59 13.43
N ILE A 222 2.79 -4.15 14.66
CA ILE A 222 2.51 -4.92 15.89
C ILE A 222 1.62 -4.13 16.83
N TRP A 223 0.84 -3.19 16.30
CA TRP A 223 -0.09 -2.37 17.09
C TRP A 223 -1.01 -3.23 17.98
N ASP A 224 -1.33 -2.74 19.16
CA ASP A 224 -2.31 -3.36 20.06
C ASP A 224 -1.96 -4.81 20.46
N ASN A 225 -0.76 -4.97 21.00
CA ASN A 225 -0.29 -6.16 21.69
C ASN A 225 0.09 -5.76 23.13
N ALA A 226 -0.92 -5.47 23.94
CA ALA A 226 -0.73 -5.06 25.33
C ALA A 226 0.17 -6.06 26.09
N GLY A 227 1.22 -5.56 26.72
CA GLY A 227 2.23 -6.34 27.44
C GLY A 227 3.41 -6.83 26.60
N LEU A 228 3.48 -6.54 25.30
CA LEU A 228 4.61 -6.89 24.43
C LEU A 228 5.89 -6.15 24.82
N GLY A 229 5.76 -4.87 25.17
CA GLY A 229 6.87 -3.96 25.43
C GLY A 229 7.72 -3.70 24.19
N SER A 230 8.95 -3.24 24.43
CA SER A 230 9.92 -2.95 23.38
C SER A 230 10.46 -4.22 22.74
N ILE A 231 10.59 -4.24 21.41
CA ILE A 231 11.24 -5.32 20.66
C ILE A 231 12.56 -4.86 20.03
N ASN A 232 13.45 -5.81 19.76
CA ASN A 232 14.74 -5.52 19.13
C ASN A 232 14.62 -5.50 17.59
N VAL A 233 14.70 -4.31 16.99
CA VAL A 233 14.66 -4.11 15.54
C VAL A 233 16.03 -3.82 14.90
N SER A 234 17.13 -4.04 15.64
CA SER A 234 18.49 -3.66 15.21
C SER A 234 19.02 -4.43 13.99
N GLN A 235 18.48 -5.61 13.70
CA GLN A 235 18.87 -6.40 12.52
C GLN A 235 18.04 -6.06 11.28
N ASN A 236 16.93 -5.34 11.45
CA ASN A 236 16.02 -4.96 10.38
C ASN A 236 16.46 -3.60 9.78
N THR A 237 17.70 -3.53 9.30
CA THR A 237 18.33 -2.26 8.86
C THR A 237 17.61 -1.59 7.68
N GLY A 238 16.83 -2.36 6.91
CA GLY A 238 15.97 -1.88 5.84
C GLY A 238 14.53 -1.56 6.25
N LEU A 239 14.22 -1.50 7.55
CA LEU A 239 12.87 -1.20 8.04
C LEU A 239 12.43 0.22 7.64
N GLN A 240 11.28 0.32 6.96
CA GLN A 240 10.70 1.53 6.38
C GLN A 240 9.41 1.96 7.11
N TYR A 241 8.62 0.99 7.58
CA TYR A 241 7.40 1.21 8.36
C TYR A 241 7.49 0.45 9.69
N TYR A 242 7.29 1.15 10.80
CA TYR A 242 7.21 0.54 12.12
C TYR A 242 6.04 1.12 12.93
N ASN A 243 5.06 0.27 13.23
CA ASN A 243 3.97 0.58 14.14
C ASN A 243 4.06 -0.29 15.39
N CYS A 244 4.34 0.33 16.52
CA CYS A 244 4.40 -0.28 17.84
C CYS A 244 3.49 0.43 18.85
N ALA A 245 2.43 1.09 18.38
CA ALA A 245 1.49 1.73 19.27
C ALA A 245 0.76 0.73 20.17
N HIS A 246 0.38 1.17 21.37
CA HIS A 246 -0.41 0.38 22.32
C HIS A 246 0.23 -0.97 22.72
N ASN A 247 1.52 -0.93 23.07
CA ASN A 247 2.32 -2.13 23.39
C ASN A 247 2.98 -2.08 24.78
N ASP A 248 2.65 -1.11 25.64
CA ASP A 248 3.34 -0.86 26.92
C ASP A 248 4.87 -0.63 26.74
N VAL A 249 5.28 0.03 25.64
CA VAL A 249 6.69 0.34 25.33
C VAL A 249 7.20 1.45 26.24
N VAL A 250 8.30 1.22 26.95
CA VAL A 250 8.95 2.24 27.80
C VAL A 250 10.18 2.85 27.14
N ASN A 251 10.90 2.06 26.35
CA ASN A 251 12.10 2.48 25.62
C ASN A 251 12.02 1.95 24.20
N ILE A 252 12.35 2.78 23.22
CA ILE A 252 12.39 2.39 21.82
C ILE A 252 13.78 2.73 21.27
N ASP A 253 14.38 1.79 20.54
CA ASP A 253 15.64 2.00 19.82
C ASP A 253 15.43 1.77 18.33
N VAL A 254 15.44 2.87 17.57
CA VAL A 254 15.35 2.89 16.11
C VAL A 254 16.65 3.40 15.47
N SER A 255 17.75 3.45 16.23
CA SER A 255 19.03 4.02 15.78
C SER A 255 19.71 3.22 14.66
N HIS A 256 19.28 1.97 14.46
CA HIS A 256 19.81 1.05 13.45
C HIS A 256 18.92 0.95 12.19
N ASN A 257 17.88 1.79 12.08
CA ASN A 257 16.90 1.75 11.00
C ASN A 257 16.92 3.05 10.16
N PRO A 258 18.02 3.34 9.43
CA PRO A 258 18.19 4.60 8.68
C PRO A 258 17.20 4.77 7.52
N GLU A 259 16.56 3.67 7.10
CA GLU A 259 15.55 3.62 6.04
C GLU A 259 14.13 3.93 6.53
N LEU A 260 13.93 4.15 7.83
CA LEU A 260 12.61 4.35 8.45
C LEU A 260 11.95 5.64 7.95
N GLN A 261 10.75 5.48 7.37
CA GLN A 261 9.93 6.55 6.79
C GLN A 261 8.71 6.87 7.65
N LYS A 262 8.10 5.83 8.25
CA LYS A 262 6.91 5.96 9.09
C LYS A 262 7.13 5.26 10.44
N LEU A 263 7.02 6.04 11.51
CA LEU A 263 7.07 5.56 12.88
C LEU A 263 5.76 5.92 13.60
N ILE A 264 5.04 4.90 14.06
CA ILE A 264 3.88 5.04 14.95
C ILE A 264 4.25 4.38 16.26
N CYS A 265 4.48 5.17 17.30
CA CYS A 265 4.82 4.72 18.64
C CYS A 265 3.93 5.34 19.72
N SER A 266 2.75 5.82 19.31
CA SER A 266 1.75 6.43 20.20
C SER A 266 1.19 5.43 21.21
N TYR A 267 0.54 5.93 22.27
CA TYR A 267 -0.13 5.09 23.29
C TYR A 267 0.83 4.11 23.97
N ASN A 268 1.94 4.64 24.46
CA ASN A 268 2.96 3.89 25.17
C ASN A 268 3.44 4.70 26.37
N ASP A 269 4.42 4.18 27.11
CA ASP A 269 5.03 4.83 28.27
C ASP A 269 6.44 5.37 27.92
N ILE A 270 6.65 5.83 26.67
CA ILE A 270 7.97 6.24 26.19
C ILE A 270 8.37 7.56 26.83
N VAL A 271 9.50 7.58 27.54
CA VAL A 271 10.02 8.79 28.19
C VAL A 271 11.00 9.57 27.30
N THR A 272 11.76 8.84 26.49
CA THR A 272 12.78 9.41 25.59
C THR A 272 12.66 8.78 24.21
N LEU A 273 12.56 9.63 23.19
CA LEU A 273 12.51 9.22 21.79
C LEU A 273 13.67 9.88 21.03
N ASP A 274 14.61 9.07 20.53
CA ASP A 274 15.69 9.51 19.64
C ASP A 274 15.41 9.05 18.20
N VAL A 275 15.11 10.01 17.34
CA VAL A 275 14.88 9.82 15.90
C VAL A 275 15.98 10.46 15.04
N SER A 276 17.10 10.87 15.64
CA SER A 276 18.18 11.58 14.95
C SER A 276 18.93 10.73 13.91
N HIS A 277 18.78 9.42 13.98
CA HIS A 277 19.38 8.45 13.06
C HIS A 277 18.42 8.00 11.94
N ASN A 278 17.23 8.62 11.84
CA ASN A 278 16.20 8.28 10.86
C ASN A 278 15.96 9.46 9.89
N PRO A 279 16.93 9.80 9.02
CA PRO A 279 16.86 11.01 8.19
C PRO A 279 15.76 10.98 7.13
N LYS A 280 15.24 9.78 6.80
CA LYS A 280 14.15 9.55 5.86
C LYS A 280 12.77 9.57 6.52
N LEU A 281 12.67 9.86 7.82
CA LEU A 281 11.41 9.88 8.55
C LEU A 281 10.53 11.03 8.06
N VAL A 282 9.34 10.70 7.56
CA VAL A 282 8.37 11.63 6.99
C VAL A 282 7.05 11.67 7.78
N TYR A 283 6.76 10.58 8.50
CA TYR A 283 5.58 10.42 9.36
C TYR A 283 6.01 10.00 10.76
N LEU A 284 5.63 10.80 11.76
CA LEU A 284 5.81 10.47 13.18
C LEU A 284 4.50 10.66 13.95
N ASP A 285 3.97 9.56 14.48
CA ASP A 285 2.97 9.62 15.55
C ASP A 285 3.58 9.11 16.85
N CYS A 286 3.76 10.02 17.80
CA CYS A 286 4.25 9.75 19.14
C CYS A 286 3.31 10.31 20.21
N ALA A 287 2.02 10.49 19.91
CA ALA A 287 1.04 10.98 20.87
C ALA A 287 0.82 10.03 22.04
N CYS A 288 0.23 10.54 23.14
CA CYS A 288 -0.13 9.76 24.33
C CYS A 288 1.08 8.94 24.85
N ASN A 289 2.14 9.65 25.24
CA ASN A 289 3.38 9.12 25.80
C ASN A 289 3.90 10.02 26.94
N ASP A 290 5.02 9.65 27.54
CA ASP A 290 5.71 10.41 28.59
C ASP A 290 6.95 11.18 28.07
N ILE A 291 6.98 11.55 26.78
CA ILE A 291 8.15 12.18 26.15
C ILE A 291 8.38 13.58 26.72
N VAL A 292 9.50 13.77 27.42
CA VAL A 292 9.83 15.04 28.09
C VAL A 292 10.48 16.07 27.18
N SER A 293 11.04 15.63 26.05
CA SER A 293 11.64 16.48 25.03
C SER A 293 11.70 15.74 23.70
N LEU A 294 11.37 16.42 22.61
CA LEU A 294 11.39 15.86 21.25
C LEU A 294 12.32 16.69 20.36
N ASN A 295 13.37 16.06 19.82
CA ASN A 295 14.32 16.68 18.90
C ASN A 295 14.08 16.17 17.48
N LEU A 296 13.64 17.07 16.60
CA LEU A 296 13.29 16.75 15.20
C LEU A 296 14.30 17.29 14.17
N SER A 297 15.46 17.80 14.63
CA SER A 297 16.48 18.39 13.75
C SER A 297 17.11 17.39 12.77
N GLY A 298 17.02 16.09 13.04
CA GLY A 298 17.48 15.02 12.16
C GLY A 298 16.47 14.60 11.09
N ASN A 299 15.25 15.14 11.09
CA ASN A 299 14.13 14.63 10.27
C ASN A 299 13.53 15.73 9.37
N PRO A 300 14.31 16.30 8.43
CA PRO A 300 13.90 17.49 7.67
C PRO A 300 12.67 17.27 6.76
N GLN A 301 12.31 16.02 6.49
CA GLN A 301 11.22 15.65 5.59
C GLN A 301 9.90 15.33 6.30
N LEU A 302 9.83 15.49 7.63
CA LEU A 302 8.57 15.33 8.38
C LEU A 302 7.50 16.28 7.83
N TYR A 303 6.40 15.70 7.35
CA TYR A 303 5.19 16.42 6.93
C TYR A 303 3.98 16.06 7.81
N PHE A 304 4.04 14.91 8.50
CA PHE A 304 3.06 14.46 9.46
C PHE A 304 3.71 14.32 10.84
N LEU A 305 3.22 15.10 11.81
CA LEU A 305 3.58 14.98 13.22
C LEU A 305 2.34 15.01 14.10
N GLN A 306 2.15 13.94 14.85
CA GLN A 306 1.18 13.86 15.93
C GLN A 306 1.91 13.63 17.25
N ALA A 307 1.84 14.62 18.16
CA ALA A 307 2.66 14.65 19.37
C ALA A 307 1.90 15.18 20.61
N PHE A 308 0.58 15.22 20.57
CA PHE A 308 -0.26 15.63 21.71
C PHE A 308 -0.19 14.62 22.88
N THR A 309 -0.68 15.01 24.05
CA THR A 309 -0.61 14.22 25.30
C THR A 309 0.82 13.72 25.57
N ASN A 310 1.75 14.67 25.64
CA ASN A 310 3.12 14.44 26.09
C ASN A 310 3.52 15.54 27.10
N PRO A 311 4.47 15.29 28.02
CA PRO A 311 4.86 16.27 29.04
C PRO A 311 5.77 17.41 28.56
N PHE A 312 6.32 17.37 27.35
CA PHE A 312 7.11 18.49 26.82
C PHE A 312 6.29 19.78 26.70
N THR A 313 6.93 20.93 26.92
CA THR A 313 6.30 22.27 26.89
C THR A 313 6.83 23.15 25.77
N THR A 314 7.86 22.69 25.07
CA THR A 314 8.45 23.38 23.92
C THR A 314 8.71 22.39 22.80
N LEU A 315 8.46 22.82 21.57
CA LEU A 315 8.76 22.02 20.37
C LEU A 315 9.48 22.89 19.35
N ASP A 316 10.63 22.41 18.87
CA ASP A 316 11.38 23.07 17.80
C ASP A 316 11.15 22.33 16.47
N ILE A 317 10.47 23.02 15.55
CA ILE A 317 10.24 22.55 14.17
C ILE A 317 11.07 23.34 13.15
N GLY A 318 12.06 24.12 13.59
CA GLY A 318 12.85 25.03 12.75
C GLY A 318 13.63 24.34 11.64
N SER A 319 13.87 23.02 11.78
CA SER A 319 14.53 22.18 10.77
C SER A 319 13.54 21.39 9.89
N ASN A 320 12.23 21.57 10.07
CA ASN A 320 11.17 20.79 9.43
C ASN A 320 10.30 21.71 8.54
N PRO A 321 10.76 22.09 7.33
CA PRO A 321 10.09 23.08 6.48
C PRO A 321 8.63 22.74 6.14
N LEU A 322 8.30 21.45 5.98
CA LEU A 322 6.94 21.01 5.68
C LEU A 322 6.01 21.21 6.90
N LEU A 323 6.46 20.90 8.13
CA LEU A 323 5.68 21.21 9.34
C LEU A 323 5.51 22.72 9.55
N ILE A 324 6.53 23.53 9.24
CA ILE A 324 6.42 24.99 9.29
C ILE A 324 5.35 25.47 8.30
N GLN A 325 5.35 24.94 7.08
CA GLN A 325 4.34 25.25 6.07
C GLN A 325 2.93 24.88 6.56
N THR A 326 2.76 23.67 7.09
CA THR A 326 1.49 23.21 7.68
C THR A 326 1.01 24.14 8.79
N TYR A 327 1.89 24.54 9.71
CA TYR A 327 1.54 25.46 10.78
C TYR A 327 1.13 26.86 10.27
N GLN A 328 1.83 27.38 9.26
CA GLN A 328 1.61 28.74 8.74
C GLN A 328 0.38 28.87 7.84
N THR A 329 0.09 27.82 7.07
CA THR A 329 -0.91 27.88 5.98
C THR A 329 -2.05 26.88 6.12
N GLY A 330 -1.90 25.88 6.99
CA GLY A 330 -2.90 24.86 7.24
C GLY A 330 -4.15 25.39 7.93
N VAL A 331 -5.25 24.66 7.72
CA VAL A 331 -6.51 24.89 8.43
C VAL A 331 -6.28 24.50 9.88
N LYS A 332 -6.33 25.48 10.77
CA LYS A 332 -6.25 25.26 12.22
C LYS A 332 -7.60 24.75 12.73
N LYS A 333 -7.60 23.62 13.44
CA LYS A 333 -8.77 23.06 14.12
C LYS A 333 -8.48 22.87 15.60
N SER A 334 -9.50 23.05 16.43
CA SER A 334 -9.43 22.64 17.84
C SER A 334 -9.73 21.16 17.92
N GLU A 335 -8.86 20.43 18.61
CA GLU A 335 -9.00 18.98 18.80
C GLU A 335 -9.57 18.67 20.17
N ALA A 336 -10.38 19.55 20.76
CA ALA A 336 -10.87 19.44 22.14
C ALA A 336 -11.68 18.16 22.44
N ALA A 337 -12.11 17.41 21.41
CA ALA A 337 -12.71 16.10 21.55
C ALA A 337 -11.69 14.98 21.82
N VAL A 338 -10.43 15.18 21.45
CA VAL A 338 -9.37 14.16 21.36
C VAL A 338 -8.13 14.54 22.17
N CYS A 339 -7.83 15.83 22.32
CA CYS A 339 -6.74 16.31 23.14
C CYS A 339 -6.96 17.75 23.58
N GLN A 340 -6.16 18.21 24.55
CA GLN A 340 -6.13 19.62 24.93
C GLN A 340 -5.21 20.40 23.98
N GLY A 341 -5.49 20.35 22.68
CA GLY A 341 -4.61 20.84 21.63
C GLY A 341 -5.32 21.35 20.39
N HIS A 342 -4.50 21.74 19.42
CA HIS A 342 -4.93 22.09 18.09
C HIS A 342 -4.16 21.27 17.05
N SER A 343 -4.83 21.03 15.94
CA SER A 343 -4.20 20.54 14.73
C SER A 343 -4.11 21.64 13.67
N TRP A 344 -3.17 21.44 12.76
CA TRP A 344 -3.07 22.15 11.50
C TRP A 344 -3.05 21.12 10.39
N THR A 345 -3.92 21.29 9.40
CA THR A 345 -4.03 20.38 8.28
C THR A 345 -3.93 21.11 6.96
N LEU A 346 -3.05 20.64 6.09
CA LEU A 346 -3.10 20.94 4.66
C LEU A 346 -3.50 19.65 3.95
N ASP A 347 -4.69 19.67 3.37
CA ASP A 347 -5.22 18.57 2.60
C ASP A 347 -5.17 18.95 1.11
N TYR A 348 -4.31 18.28 0.37
CA TYR A 348 -4.16 18.47 -1.07
C TYR A 348 -5.14 17.61 -1.89
N GLY A 349 -6.04 16.89 -1.22
CA GLY A 349 -7.00 15.96 -1.81
C GLY A 349 -6.40 14.58 -2.07
N GLY A 350 -7.24 13.55 -2.05
CA GLY A 350 -6.89 12.18 -2.38
C GLY A 350 -7.84 11.17 -1.76
N ASP A 351 -7.94 10.00 -2.39
CA ASP A 351 -8.66 8.81 -1.94
C ASP A 351 -8.16 8.31 -0.56
N THR A 352 -9.09 7.95 0.32
CA THR A 352 -8.86 7.36 1.65
C THR A 352 -8.16 6.00 1.56
N SER A 353 -8.23 5.32 0.41
CA SER A 353 -7.51 4.07 0.12
C SER A 353 -5.97 4.17 0.23
N THR A 354 -5.43 5.39 0.14
CA THR A 354 -3.98 5.66 0.28
C THR A 354 -3.56 6.02 1.71
N GLY A 355 -4.41 5.78 2.71
CA GLY A 355 -4.07 5.97 4.12
C GLY A 355 -3.72 7.42 4.49
N GLY A 356 -4.25 8.41 3.76
CA GLY A 356 -4.04 9.83 4.05
C GLY A 356 -2.67 10.39 3.68
N ASP A 357 -1.92 9.73 2.78
CA ASP A 357 -0.56 10.15 2.38
C ASP A 357 -0.46 11.59 1.81
N ASN A 358 -1.57 12.18 1.36
CA ASN A 358 -1.63 13.56 0.87
C ASN A 358 -2.00 14.59 1.95
N ILE A 359 -2.17 14.15 3.21
CA ILE A 359 -2.53 15.01 4.35
C ILE A 359 -1.27 15.40 5.09
N TYR A 360 -0.96 16.69 5.05
CA TYR A 360 0.08 17.29 5.86
C TYR A 360 -0.53 17.69 7.20
N PHE A 361 0.09 17.25 8.29
CA PHE A 361 -0.55 17.29 9.59
C PHE A 361 0.44 17.66 10.70
N LEU A 362 0.02 18.54 11.59
CA LEU A 362 0.74 18.89 12.79
C LEU A 362 -0.25 19.00 13.94
N CYS A 363 -0.10 18.19 14.99
CA CYS A 363 -0.95 18.24 16.17
C CYS A 363 -0.12 18.15 17.46
N PHE A 364 -0.38 19.08 18.40
CA PHE A 364 0.27 19.14 19.71
C PHE A 364 -0.62 19.88 20.73
N ASP A 365 -0.33 19.69 22.02
CA ASP A 365 -1.08 20.29 23.13
C ASP A 365 -0.94 21.82 23.18
N ASP A 366 -1.98 22.54 23.63
CA ASP A 366 -2.01 24.01 23.74
C ASP A 366 -0.97 24.59 24.70
N LYS A 367 -0.49 23.77 25.63
CA LYS A 367 0.60 24.13 26.55
C LYS A 367 1.96 24.22 25.87
N VAL A 368 2.10 23.68 24.65
CA VAL A 368 3.38 23.62 23.93
C VAL A 368 3.63 24.93 23.20
N THR A 369 4.78 25.54 23.49
CA THR A 369 5.26 26.72 22.75
C THR A 369 6.20 26.29 21.64
N LEU A 370 5.94 26.72 20.40
CA LEU A 370 6.91 26.52 19.32
C LEU A 370 8.14 27.43 19.51
N ALA A 371 9.33 26.87 19.32
CA ALA A 371 10.57 27.65 19.27
C ALA A 371 10.51 28.68 18.11
N ALA A 372 11.30 29.76 18.20
CA ALA A 372 11.21 30.91 17.30
C ALA A 372 11.19 30.50 15.82
N LEU A 373 10.03 30.67 15.18
CA LEU A 373 9.83 30.29 13.79
C LEU A 373 10.45 31.33 12.84
N PRO A 374 10.98 30.91 11.68
CA PRO A 374 11.34 31.83 10.61
C PRO A 374 10.12 32.65 10.16
N ALA A 375 10.34 33.88 9.67
CA ALA A 375 9.27 34.76 9.22
C ALA A 375 8.40 34.09 8.14
N ALA A 376 7.10 34.39 8.12
CA ALA A 376 6.20 33.86 7.10
C ALA A 376 6.75 34.15 5.69
N GLY A 377 6.91 33.10 4.87
CA GLY A 377 7.48 33.19 3.52
C GLY A 377 8.98 32.92 3.39
N THR A 378 9.70 32.58 4.48
CA THR A 378 11.11 32.12 4.39
C THR A 378 11.28 30.61 4.64
N ALA A 379 10.20 29.87 4.86
CA ALA A 379 10.24 28.40 4.85
C ALA A 379 10.52 27.95 3.41
N GLY A 380 11.76 27.55 3.15
CA GLY A 380 12.16 27.06 1.83
C GLY A 380 11.30 25.85 1.43
N ALA A 381 11.04 25.72 0.13
CA ALA A 381 10.70 24.43 -0.47
C ALA A 381 11.67 23.37 0.05
N ASP A 382 11.17 22.13 0.22
CA ASP A 382 11.88 20.95 0.72
C ASP A 382 13.39 21.20 0.85
N ALA A 383 13.88 21.31 2.09
CA ALA A 383 15.31 21.38 2.36
C ALA A 383 15.93 20.01 2.02
N SER A 384 15.95 19.70 0.72
CA SER A 384 16.57 18.57 0.03
C SER A 384 18.09 18.75 0.02
N GLY A 385 18.65 19.13 1.16
CA GLY A 385 20.07 19.14 1.47
C GLY A 385 20.56 17.80 2.03
N ALA A 386 19.68 16.87 2.39
CA ALA A 386 20.04 15.53 2.86
C ALA A 386 19.56 14.48 1.86
N ALA A 387 20.47 14.11 0.95
CA ALA A 387 20.31 13.08 -0.07
C ALA A 387 19.23 13.35 -1.13
N ALA A 388 19.30 14.52 -1.77
CA ALA A 388 19.48 14.45 -3.22
C ALA A 388 20.73 13.60 -3.49
N THR A 389 20.59 12.28 -3.55
CA THR A 389 21.02 11.70 -4.82
C THR A 389 20.10 12.39 -5.81
N ASN A 390 20.59 13.46 -6.43
CA ASN A 390 20.20 13.74 -7.79
C ASN A 390 20.16 12.35 -8.43
N GLY A 391 18.97 11.83 -8.75
CA GLY A 391 18.88 10.65 -9.60
C GLY A 391 19.88 10.89 -10.71
N PRO A 392 20.85 9.98 -10.90
CA PRO A 392 22.21 10.30 -11.35
C PRO A 392 22.18 11.20 -12.56
N ASN A 393 22.32 12.53 -12.39
CA ASN A 393 22.00 13.59 -13.38
C ASN A 393 21.79 13.03 -14.79
N ILE A 394 20.60 12.45 -15.04
CA ILE A 394 20.44 11.52 -16.16
C ILE A 394 20.46 12.41 -17.40
N PRO A 395 21.43 12.24 -18.32
CA PRO A 395 21.46 13.05 -19.53
C PRO A 395 20.10 12.97 -20.22
N TYR A 396 19.61 14.11 -20.71
CA TYR A 396 18.36 14.14 -21.46
C TYR A 396 18.38 13.05 -22.54
N ASP A 397 17.47 12.10 -22.43
CA ASP A 397 17.23 11.04 -23.42
C ASP A 397 15.79 11.17 -23.91
N PRO A 398 15.57 11.54 -25.19
CA PRO A 398 14.24 11.71 -25.75
C PRO A 398 13.45 10.40 -25.82
N ASN A 399 14.08 9.24 -25.61
CA ASN A 399 13.41 7.95 -25.53
C ASN A 399 12.84 7.67 -24.15
N LEU A 400 13.26 8.37 -23.10
CA LEU A 400 12.74 8.18 -21.75
C LEU A 400 11.42 8.94 -21.55
N VAL A 401 10.57 8.38 -20.70
CA VAL A 401 9.32 9.02 -20.27
C VAL A 401 9.58 9.74 -18.96
N THR A 402 9.32 11.04 -18.95
CA THR A 402 9.35 11.82 -17.72
C THR A 402 8.04 11.69 -16.95
N ARG A 403 8.07 11.94 -15.64
CA ARG A 403 6.91 11.80 -14.77
C ARG A 403 5.71 12.63 -15.26
N GLU A 404 5.95 13.84 -15.76
CA GLU A 404 4.88 14.73 -16.22
C GLU A 404 4.27 14.27 -17.56
N MET A 405 5.03 13.55 -18.38
CA MET A 405 4.50 12.91 -19.59
C MET A 405 3.49 11.82 -19.26
N VAL A 406 3.70 11.06 -18.17
CA VAL A 406 2.76 10.03 -17.73
C VAL A 406 1.40 10.66 -17.43
N LEU A 407 1.36 11.64 -16.52
CA LEU A 407 0.11 12.30 -16.14
C LEU A 407 -0.53 13.05 -17.30
N GLN A 408 0.23 13.73 -18.14
CA GLN A 408 -0.33 14.39 -19.31
C GLN A 408 -0.97 13.39 -20.29
N THR A 409 -0.35 12.23 -20.49
CA THR A 409 -0.90 11.19 -21.38
C THR A 409 -2.26 10.70 -20.86
N LEU A 410 -2.36 10.42 -19.56
CA LEU A 410 -3.61 9.99 -18.92
C LEU A 410 -4.66 11.12 -18.92
N TYR A 411 -4.25 12.34 -18.59
CA TYR A 411 -5.12 13.53 -18.59
C TYR A 411 -5.76 13.82 -19.96
N LEU A 412 -4.96 13.74 -21.03
CA LEU A 412 -5.46 13.89 -22.41
C LEU A 412 -6.42 12.77 -22.79
N ARG A 413 -6.16 11.54 -22.34
CA ARG A 413 -7.05 10.39 -22.56
C ARG A 413 -8.41 10.59 -21.91
N GLU A 414 -8.46 11.17 -20.73
CA GLU A 414 -9.70 11.50 -20.02
C GLU A 414 -10.40 12.76 -20.56
N GLY A 415 -9.96 13.29 -21.69
CA GLY A 415 -10.58 14.45 -22.34
C GLY A 415 -10.23 15.79 -21.67
N SER A 416 -9.10 15.85 -20.98
CA SER A 416 -8.60 17.04 -20.28
C SER A 416 -9.59 17.64 -19.27
N PRO A 417 -9.92 16.92 -18.19
CA PRO A 417 -10.83 17.42 -17.15
C PRO A 417 -10.45 18.80 -16.61
N ASN A 418 -11.45 19.59 -16.21
CA ASN A 418 -11.22 20.94 -15.69
C ASN A 418 -10.64 20.91 -14.27
N VAL A 419 -9.60 21.71 -14.03
CA VAL A 419 -8.90 21.86 -12.73
C VAL A 419 -8.98 23.27 -12.14
N ASN A 420 -9.83 24.14 -12.69
CA ASN A 420 -9.96 25.52 -12.22
C ASN A 420 -10.26 25.60 -10.71
N GLY A 421 -9.46 26.41 -10.00
CA GLY A 421 -9.61 26.64 -8.56
C GLY A 421 -8.96 25.58 -7.67
N ILE A 422 -8.21 24.64 -8.25
CA ILE A 422 -7.52 23.57 -7.53
C ILE A 422 -6.01 23.86 -7.60
N GLY A 423 -5.35 23.85 -6.43
CA GLY A 423 -3.89 24.00 -6.32
C GLY A 423 -3.18 22.65 -6.37
N THR A 424 -1.85 22.67 -6.37
CA THR A 424 -1.00 21.48 -6.22
C THR A 424 -0.02 21.68 -5.07
N ARG A 425 0.35 20.61 -4.36
CA ARG A 425 1.43 20.66 -3.36
C ARG A 425 2.82 20.81 -3.99
N PHE A 426 2.94 20.44 -5.25
CA PHE A 426 4.23 20.30 -5.91
C PHE A 426 4.81 21.68 -6.28
N THR A 427 5.88 22.05 -5.58
CA THR A 427 6.54 23.35 -5.67
C THR A 427 7.36 23.53 -6.95
N ASP A 428 7.69 22.44 -7.63
CA ASP A 428 8.42 22.41 -8.91
C ASP A 428 7.50 22.43 -10.15
N VAL A 429 6.18 22.57 -9.96
CA VAL A 429 5.21 22.69 -11.05
C VAL A 429 5.05 24.16 -11.43
N ALA A 430 5.68 24.56 -12.54
CA ALA A 430 5.53 25.90 -13.08
C ALA A 430 4.07 26.17 -13.53
N PRO A 431 3.46 27.29 -13.10
CA PRO A 431 2.15 27.72 -13.59
C PRO A 431 2.14 27.81 -15.12
N ASP A 432 0.99 27.51 -15.73
CA ASP A 432 0.76 27.57 -17.19
C ASP A 432 1.64 26.64 -18.05
N SER A 433 2.46 25.78 -17.44
CA SER A 433 3.20 24.76 -18.16
C SER A 433 2.26 23.74 -18.82
N TRP A 434 2.70 23.12 -19.92
CA TRP A 434 1.86 22.20 -20.71
C TRP A 434 1.36 20.99 -19.91
N TYR A 435 2.03 20.67 -18.79
CA TYR A 435 1.71 19.58 -17.88
C TYR A 435 1.00 20.03 -16.59
N ALA A 436 0.93 21.32 -16.27
CA ALA A 436 0.45 21.80 -14.98
C ALA A 436 -0.95 21.27 -14.64
N ASN A 437 -1.88 21.37 -15.60
CA ASN A 437 -3.26 20.91 -15.39
C ASN A 437 -3.34 19.39 -15.19
N ALA A 438 -2.49 18.61 -15.87
CA ALA A 438 -2.45 17.17 -15.70
C ALA A 438 -1.90 16.75 -14.34
N ILE A 439 -0.90 17.47 -13.81
CA ILE A 439 -0.38 17.22 -12.46
C ILE A 439 -1.43 17.57 -11.41
N ILE A 440 -2.09 18.73 -11.52
CA ILE A 440 -3.17 19.14 -10.60
C ILE A 440 -4.32 18.12 -10.64
N TRP A 441 -4.72 17.68 -11.84
CA TRP A 441 -5.73 16.64 -11.99
C TRP A 441 -5.28 15.31 -11.39
N GLY A 442 -4.05 14.90 -11.66
CA GLY A 442 -3.50 13.65 -11.14
C GLY A 442 -3.42 13.65 -9.62
N GLU A 443 -2.96 14.73 -9.00
CA GLU A 443 -2.90 14.88 -7.54
C GLU A 443 -4.28 14.81 -6.91
N LYS A 444 -5.26 15.57 -7.46
CA LYS A 444 -6.64 15.55 -6.99
C LYS A 444 -7.25 14.15 -6.94
N ASN A 445 -6.90 13.28 -7.89
CA ASN A 445 -7.43 11.92 -8.00
C ASN A 445 -6.43 10.88 -7.47
N SER A 446 -5.47 11.27 -6.62
CA SER A 446 -4.41 10.40 -6.07
C SER A 446 -3.44 9.77 -7.08
N ILE A 447 -3.59 9.97 -8.39
CA ILE A 447 -2.73 9.38 -9.42
C ILE A 447 -1.29 9.92 -9.32
N ALA A 448 -1.11 11.22 -9.04
CA ALA A 448 0.21 11.82 -8.93
C ALA A 448 0.90 11.44 -7.61
N VAL A 449 2.15 11.00 -7.70
CA VAL A 449 3.02 10.74 -6.53
C VAL A 449 4.20 11.71 -6.52
N GLY A 450 4.66 12.11 -5.33
CA GLY A 450 5.87 12.92 -5.15
C GLY A 450 7.15 12.14 -5.40
N THR A 451 8.29 12.83 -5.41
CA THR A 451 9.62 12.21 -5.47
C THR A 451 10.63 13.02 -4.64
N PRO A 452 11.68 12.41 -4.05
CA PRO A 452 12.01 10.97 -4.05
C PRO A 452 11.07 10.10 -3.19
N PHE A 453 10.17 10.71 -2.41
CA PHE A 453 9.17 10.02 -1.62
C PHE A 453 7.76 10.40 -2.10
N ILE A 454 6.77 9.52 -1.95
CA ILE A 454 5.39 9.79 -2.38
C ILE A 454 4.84 11.10 -1.80
N SER A 455 5.22 11.40 -0.56
CA SER A 455 4.79 12.58 0.19
C SER A 455 5.54 13.87 -0.15
N SER A 456 6.64 13.80 -0.92
CA SER A 456 7.45 14.96 -1.25
C SER A 456 6.63 16.09 -1.88
N SER A 457 6.95 17.33 -1.52
CA SER A 457 6.38 18.55 -2.14
C SER A 457 7.06 18.92 -3.46
N THR A 458 7.77 17.97 -4.07
CA THR A 458 8.23 18.05 -5.46
C THR A 458 7.69 16.86 -6.22
N PHE A 459 7.21 17.13 -7.43
CA PHE A 459 6.73 16.10 -8.35
C PHE A 459 7.90 15.43 -9.06
N GLY A 460 9.02 16.13 -9.28
CA GLY A 460 10.14 15.64 -10.08
C GLY A 460 9.97 15.97 -11.56
N VAL A 461 9.50 17.17 -11.89
CA VAL A 461 9.32 17.60 -13.28
C VAL A 461 10.62 17.43 -14.07
N GLY A 462 10.53 16.78 -15.23
CA GLY A 462 11.64 16.52 -16.14
C GLY A 462 12.49 15.31 -15.73
N GLN A 463 12.24 14.69 -14.58
CA GLN A 463 12.90 13.44 -14.19
C GLN A 463 12.25 12.25 -14.89
N PRO A 464 13.02 11.25 -15.35
CA PRO A 464 12.48 9.98 -15.81
C PRO A 464 11.64 9.32 -14.71
N VAL A 465 10.50 8.73 -15.09
CA VAL A 465 9.72 7.90 -14.18
C VAL A 465 10.41 6.55 -13.99
N THR A 466 10.44 6.05 -12.75
CA THR A 466 10.89 4.68 -12.47
C THR A 466 9.79 3.69 -12.84
N ARG A 467 10.16 2.42 -13.04
CA ARG A 467 9.18 1.36 -13.36
C ARG A 467 8.15 1.19 -12.24
N GLN A 468 8.59 1.18 -10.98
CA GLN A 468 7.68 1.04 -9.85
C GLN A 468 6.74 2.27 -9.67
N ASP A 469 7.25 3.50 -9.88
CA ASP A 469 6.42 4.70 -9.75
C ASP A 469 5.39 4.78 -10.88
N LEU A 470 5.79 4.39 -12.11
CA LEU A 470 4.85 4.28 -13.22
C LEU A 470 3.72 3.31 -12.87
N LEU A 471 4.05 2.13 -12.35
CA LEU A 471 3.04 1.14 -12.01
C LEU A 471 2.14 1.62 -10.87
N LEU A 472 2.68 2.29 -9.85
CA LEU A 472 1.86 2.91 -8.81
C LEU A 472 0.89 3.95 -9.38
N MET A 473 1.38 4.85 -10.26
CA MET A 473 0.52 5.83 -10.95
C MET A 473 -0.57 5.13 -11.79
N LEU A 474 -0.24 4.05 -12.51
CA LEU A 474 -1.20 3.31 -13.34
C LEU A 474 -2.19 2.47 -12.53
N MET A 475 -1.78 1.94 -11.38
CA MET A 475 -2.65 1.23 -10.46
C MET A 475 -3.68 2.18 -9.84
N ARG A 476 -3.27 3.40 -9.47
CA ARG A 476 -4.18 4.46 -9.00
C ARG A 476 -5.07 5.03 -10.10
N TYR A 477 -4.55 5.13 -11.32
CA TYR A 477 -5.41 5.42 -12.47
C TYR A 477 -6.44 4.31 -12.71
N SER A 478 -6.10 3.04 -12.45
CA SER A 478 -7.03 1.92 -12.58
C SER A 478 -8.17 1.98 -11.56
N GLU A 479 -7.89 2.41 -10.32
CA GLU A 479 -8.95 2.76 -9.34
C GLU A 479 -9.86 3.85 -9.88
N TYR A 480 -9.28 4.96 -10.36
CA TYR A 480 -10.05 6.07 -10.94
C TYR A 480 -10.98 5.62 -12.08
N LYS A 481 -10.63 4.53 -12.79
CA LYS A 481 -11.43 3.98 -13.90
C LYS A 481 -12.36 2.82 -13.50
N ASN A 482 -12.33 2.35 -12.26
CA ASN A 482 -12.95 1.10 -11.81
C ASN A 482 -12.51 -0.10 -12.68
N TYR A 483 -11.21 -0.17 -12.97
CA TYR A 483 -10.58 -1.29 -13.67
C TYR A 483 -10.24 -2.43 -12.71
N LYS A 484 -9.93 -3.61 -13.28
CA LYS A 484 -9.61 -4.82 -12.50
C LYS A 484 -8.40 -4.61 -11.57
N ARG A 485 -8.56 -5.01 -10.32
CA ARG A 485 -7.59 -4.87 -9.20
C ARG A 485 -7.10 -6.20 -8.61
N ALA A 486 -7.56 -7.35 -9.11
CA ALA A 486 -7.21 -8.63 -8.49
C ALA A 486 -5.69 -8.89 -8.59
N ILE A 487 -5.10 -9.48 -7.54
CA ILE A 487 -3.66 -9.75 -7.44
C ILE A 487 -3.37 -11.23 -7.76
N ASP A 488 -4.20 -11.83 -8.61
CA ASP A 488 -4.18 -13.25 -8.93
C ASP A 488 -2.77 -13.71 -9.34
N PHE A 489 -2.15 -14.64 -8.61
CA PHE A 489 -0.84 -15.22 -8.97
C PHE A 489 0.35 -14.25 -9.10
N GLY A 490 0.26 -13.03 -8.56
CA GLY A 490 1.36 -12.08 -8.64
C GLY A 490 2.51 -12.50 -7.74
N ARG A 491 3.45 -13.30 -8.27
CA ARG A 491 4.76 -13.52 -7.67
C ARG A 491 5.72 -12.51 -8.25
N THR A 492 5.93 -11.43 -7.52
CA THR A 492 6.98 -10.48 -7.86
C THR A 492 8.35 -11.05 -7.53
N ASP A 493 8.44 -12.05 -6.63
CA ASP A 493 9.61 -12.87 -6.34
C ASP A 493 10.00 -13.85 -7.45
N ASP A 494 9.18 -13.95 -8.51
CA ASP A 494 9.64 -14.52 -9.76
C ASP A 494 10.79 -13.71 -10.36
N TYR A 495 10.97 -12.43 -10.04
CA TYR A 495 12.11 -11.66 -10.56
C TYR A 495 13.30 -11.68 -9.60
N LEU A 496 14.52 -11.75 -10.15
CA LEU A 496 15.78 -11.83 -9.39
C LEU A 496 16.00 -10.66 -8.42
N ASP A 497 15.36 -9.52 -8.67
CA ASP A 497 15.50 -8.27 -7.93
C ASP A 497 14.19 -7.80 -7.30
N TYR A 498 13.30 -8.74 -7.04
CA TYR A 498 12.08 -8.52 -6.29
C TYR A 498 12.28 -7.75 -4.97
N TYR A 499 13.30 -8.14 -4.20
CA TYR A 499 13.60 -7.51 -2.91
C TYR A 499 14.02 -6.05 -3.05
N ASP A 500 14.30 -5.55 -4.26
CA ASP A 500 14.62 -4.15 -4.52
C ASP A 500 13.36 -3.28 -4.64
N ILE A 501 12.15 -3.85 -4.74
CA ILE A 501 10.89 -3.10 -4.82
C ILE A 501 10.63 -2.38 -3.49
N ASP A 502 10.35 -1.08 -3.54
CA ASP A 502 9.97 -0.32 -2.35
C ASP A 502 8.59 -0.75 -1.83
N TYR A 503 8.41 -0.75 -0.51
CA TYR A 503 7.19 -1.28 0.13
C TYR A 503 5.91 -0.65 -0.44
N TYR A 504 5.94 0.66 -0.71
CA TYR A 504 4.78 1.42 -1.20
C TYR A 504 4.38 1.04 -2.63
N ALA A 505 5.30 0.48 -3.41
CA ALA A 505 5.07 0.12 -4.81
C ALA A 505 4.82 -1.38 -4.98
N TRP A 506 5.04 -2.18 -3.93
CA TRP A 506 4.92 -3.64 -3.98
C TRP A 506 3.59 -4.09 -4.58
N GLU A 507 2.46 -3.60 -4.04
CA GLU A 507 1.13 -3.96 -4.52
C GLU A 507 0.96 -3.64 -6.02
N ALA A 508 1.41 -2.46 -6.44
CA ALA A 508 1.33 -2.01 -7.83
C ALA A 508 2.20 -2.84 -8.77
N VAL A 509 3.40 -3.23 -8.34
CA VAL A 509 4.26 -4.12 -9.13
C VAL A 509 3.64 -5.50 -9.22
N THR A 510 3.10 -6.02 -8.12
CA THR A 510 2.46 -7.34 -8.07
C THR A 510 1.23 -7.42 -8.95
N TRP A 511 0.32 -6.47 -8.83
CA TRP A 511 -0.84 -6.32 -9.72
C TRP A 511 -0.43 -6.25 -11.19
N ALA A 512 0.59 -5.46 -11.53
CA ALA A 512 0.99 -5.31 -12.92
C ALA A 512 1.59 -6.59 -13.51
N VAL A 513 2.35 -7.34 -12.70
CA VAL A 513 2.99 -8.60 -13.12
C VAL A 513 1.96 -9.72 -13.25
N THR A 514 0.96 -9.77 -12.36
CA THR A 514 -0.22 -10.65 -12.44
C THR A 514 -0.92 -10.52 -13.78
N TRP A 515 -1.26 -9.28 -14.15
CA TRP A 515 -2.08 -9.01 -15.33
C TRP A 515 -1.27 -8.87 -16.61
N HIS A 516 0.04 -9.14 -16.56
CA HIS A 516 0.94 -8.92 -17.69
C HIS A 516 0.92 -7.47 -18.22
N ILE A 517 0.64 -6.50 -17.34
CA ILE A 517 0.63 -5.07 -17.65
C ILE A 517 2.06 -4.56 -17.90
N MET A 518 3.02 -5.02 -17.09
CA MET A 518 4.44 -4.78 -17.33
C MET A 518 5.25 -6.01 -16.95
N GLU A 519 6.02 -6.52 -17.90
CA GLU A 519 6.93 -7.66 -17.70
C GLU A 519 8.33 -7.20 -17.29
N GLY A 520 9.09 -8.11 -16.69
CA GLY A 520 10.51 -7.92 -16.43
C GLY A 520 11.36 -7.91 -17.68
N ILE A 521 12.64 -7.64 -17.47
CA ILE A 521 13.68 -7.48 -18.47
C ILE A 521 14.56 -8.72 -18.43
N GLY A 522 14.67 -9.40 -19.57
CA GLY A 522 15.54 -10.56 -19.74
C GLY A 522 15.58 -11.05 -21.18
N GLU A 523 16.28 -12.16 -21.41
CA GLU A 523 16.36 -12.77 -22.74
C GLU A 523 14.96 -13.20 -23.23
N PRO A 524 14.62 -12.99 -24.51
CA PRO A 524 13.32 -13.40 -25.05
C PRO A 524 13.03 -14.88 -24.77
N GLY A 525 11.95 -15.14 -24.02
CA GLY A 525 11.51 -16.49 -23.66
C GLY A 525 12.17 -17.09 -22.41
N ALA A 526 13.03 -16.36 -21.70
CA ALA A 526 13.53 -16.78 -20.40
C ALA A 526 12.37 -16.84 -19.37
N PRO A 527 12.38 -17.82 -18.44
CA PRO A 527 11.41 -17.83 -17.34
C PRO A 527 11.60 -16.58 -16.46
N LYS A 528 10.53 -16.07 -15.83
CA LYS A 528 10.60 -14.86 -14.98
C LYS A 528 11.69 -14.97 -13.91
N THR A 529 11.92 -16.16 -13.35
CA THR A 529 12.98 -16.53 -12.37
C THR A 529 14.42 -16.27 -12.81
N GLU A 530 14.64 -15.97 -14.10
CA GLU A 530 15.94 -15.57 -14.66
C GLU A 530 15.98 -14.11 -15.12
N GLN A 531 14.86 -13.38 -14.99
CA GLN A 531 14.70 -11.99 -15.39
C GLN A 531 14.81 -11.04 -14.19
N ARG A 532 15.00 -9.75 -14.49
CA ARG A 532 14.98 -8.65 -13.50
C ARG A 532 13.79 -7.73 -13.78
N PHE A 533 13.06 -7.33 -12.76
CA PHE A 533 12.03 -6.32 -12.90
C PHE A 533 12.61 -4.91 -13.01
N GLU A 534 13.76 -4.64 -12.37
CA GLU A 534 14.39 -3.32 -12.26
C GLU A 534 13.44 -2.23 -11.70
N PRO A 535 12.95 -2.34 -10.46
CA PRO A 535 11.93 -1.42 -9.91
C PRO A 535 12.32 0.05 -9.96
N HIS A 536 13.59 0.38 -9.70
CA HIS A 536 14.14 1.74 -9.81
C HIS A 536 14.67 2.10 -11.21
N GLY A 537 14.54 1.20 -12.19
CA GLY A 537 14.93 1.42 -13.58
C GLY A 537 14.03 2.44 -14.28
N THR A 538 14.57 3.16 -15.27
CA THR A 538 13.84 4.20 -16.01
C THR A 538 12.99 3.62 -17.14
N VAL A 539 11.85 4.25 -17.44
CA VAL A 539 10.90 3.76 -18.47
C VAL A 539 11.13 4.43 -19.83
N THR A 540 11.22 3.66 -20.90
CA THR A 540 11.24 4.20 -22.28
C THR A 540 9.82 4.47 -22.81
N ARG A 541 9.70 5.28 -23.86
CA ARG A 541 8.41 5.56 -24.53
C ARG A 541 7.78 4.28 -25.10
N ALA A 542 8.59 3.33 -25.54
CA ALA A 542 8.12 2.05 -26.05
C ALA A 542 7.54 1.20 -24.90
N ASP A 543 8.25 1.13 -23.78
CA ASP A 543 7.80 0.41 -22.58
C ASP A 543 6.49 1.01 -22.07
N PHE A 544 6.42 2.33 -21.90
CA PHE A 544 5.21 3.00 -21.41
C PHE A 544 4.00 2.76 -22.32
N LEU A 545 4.18 2.81 -23.64
CA LEU A 545 3.10 2.55 -24.58
C LEU A 545 2.64 1.09 -24.54
N ALA A 546 3.57 0.14 -24.48
CA ALA A 546 3.25 -1.28 -24.33
C ALA A 546 2.47 -1.53 -23.03
N THR A 547 2.92 -0.94 -21.92
CA THR A 547 2.24 -1.04 -20.62
C THR A 547 0.82 -0.48 -20.66
N LEU A 548 0.62 0.67 -21.31
CA LEU A 548 -0.72 1.23 -21.50
C LEU A 548 -1.61 0.35 -22.38
N TYR A 549 -1.07 -0.28 -23.43
CA TYR A 549 -1.83 -1.22 -24.26
C TYR A 549 -2.28 -2.45 -23.48
N ASN A 550 -1.38 -3.08 -22.75
CA ASN A 550 -1.70 -4.25 -21.94
C ASN A 550 -2.75 -3.90 -20.88
N LEU A 551 -2.61 -2.73 -20.22
CA LEU A 551 -3.62 -2.25 -19.26
C LEU A 551 -5.01 -2.11 -19.90
N MET A 552 -5.10 -1.56 -21.12
CA MET A 552 -6.39 -1.43 -21.81
C MET A 552 -6.95 -2.79 -22.22
N GLU A 553 -6.11 -3.69 -22.72
CA GLU A 553 -6.52 -5.01 -23.20
C GLU A 553 -7.11 -5.87 -22.07
N VAL A 554 -6.42 -5.94 -20.92
CA VAL A 554 -6.87 -6.66 -19.72
C VAL A 554 -8.26 -6.20 -19.24
N ASN A 555 -8.57 -4.92 -19.47
CA ASN A 555 -9.81 -4.28 -19.09
C ASN A 555 -10.84 -4.19 -20.24
N GLY A 556 -10.60 -4.88 -21.36
CA GLY A 556 -11.54 -4.96 -22.50
C GLY A 556 -11.74 -3.63 -23.23
N VAL A 557 -10.80 -2.68 -23.10
CA VAL A 557 -10.89 -1.35 -23.71
C VAL A 557 -10.34 -1.39 -25.13
N SER A 558 -11.22 -1.21 -26.11
CA SER A 558 -10.88 -1.31 -27.54
C SER A 558 -10.25 -0.05 -28.14
N ASN A 559 -10.34 1.11 -27.49
CA ASN A 559 -9.72 2.35 -27.97
C ASN A 559 -8.28 2.48 -27.45
N LEU A 560 -7.33 2.03 -28.27
CA LEU A 560 -5.89 2.01 -27.99
C LEU A 560 -5.14 3.25 -28.53
N SER A 561 -5.78 4.41 -28.63
CA SER A 561 -5.06 5.64 -29.02
C SER A 561 -4.48 6.36 -27.80
N PHE A 562 -3.16 6.55 -27.78
CA PHE A 562 -2.45 7.34 -26.78
C PHE A 562 -1.61 8.43 -27.47
N THR A 563 -1.55 9.61 -26.87
CA THR A 563 -0.64 10.68 -27.31
C THR A 563 0.31 10.96 -26.17
N ILE A 564 1.56 10.48 -26.30
CA ILE A 564 2.62 10.80 -25.36
C ILE A 564 3.24 12.13 -25.80
N PRO A 565 3.18 13.20 -25.00
CA PRO A 565 3.74 14.51 -25.35
C PRO A 565 5.24 14.43 -25.70
N GLU A 566 5.69 15.31 -26.59
CA GLU A 566 7.12 15.58 -26.77
C GLU A 566 7.55 16.64 -25.74
N THR A 567 8.76 16.54 -25.18
CA THR A 567 9.27 17.57 -24.28
C THR A 567 9.27 18.94 -24.98
N ALA A 568 8.40 19.85 -24.54
CA ALA A 568 8.41 21.22 -25.03
C ALA A 568 9.69 21.91 -24.54
N GLY A 569 10.67 22.10 -25.42
CA GLY A 569 11.93 22.78 -25.08
C GLY A 569 13.10 22.58 -26.04
N VAL A 570 13.06 21.60 -26.95
CA VAL A 570 14.04 21.50 -28.05
C VAL A 570 13.29 21.78 -29.35
N PRO A 571 13.65 22.83 -30.12
CA PRO A 571 13.05 23.05 -31.42
C PRO A 571 13.23 21.80 -32.26
N ALA A 572 12.13 21.29 -32.83
CA ALA A 572 12.15 20.25 -33.84
C ALA A 572 13.26 20.59 -34.84
N SER A 573 14.26 19.71 -34.99
CA SER A 573 15.25 19.83 -36.05
C SER A 573 14.46 19.87 -37.36
N GLY A 574 14.34 21.07 -37.93
CA GLY A 574 13.51 21.31 -39.10
C GLY A 574 13.98 20.43 -40.24
N ASN A 575 13.17 19.41 -40.56
CA ASN A 575 13.30 18.71 -41.82
C ASN A 575 12.40 19.42 -42.83
N ALA A 576 12.93 20.48 -43.41
CA ALA A 576 12.43 21.03 -44.67
C ALA A 576 13.48 20.73 -45.74
N GLY A 577 13.18 19.78 -46.62
CA GLY A 577 13.95 19.56 -47.82
C GLY A 577 13.92 20.81 -48.72
N GLY A 578 15.07 21.17 -49.29
CA GLY A 578 15.13 22.14 -50.38
C GLY A 578 16.44 22.90 -50.55
N ALA A 579 17.25 22.43 -51.50
CA ALA A 579 18.16 23.19 -52.37
C ALA A 579 19.45 23.86 -51.80
N VAL A 580 20.58 23.26 -52.21
CA VAL A 580 21.75 23.87 -52.88
C VAL A 580 21.98 25.38 -52.70
N GLY A 581 23.12 25.74 -52.07
CA GLY A 581 23.69 27.09 -52.17
C GLY A 581 24.93 27.27 -51.29
N THR A 582 26.05 27.56 -51.92
CA THR A 582 27.42 27.62 -51.38
C THR A 582 27.77 28.90 -50.60
N THR A 583 28.83 28.79 -49.78
CA THR A 583 29.82 29.81 -49.32
C THR A 583 29.39 30.91 -48.34
N GLY A 584 30.21 31.12 -47.30
CA GLY A 584 30.38 32.44 -46.69
C GLY A 584 30.69 32.44 -45.18
N THR A 585 31.96 32.52 -44.85
CA THR A 585 32.55 32.88 -43.54
C THR A 585 32.11 34.26 -43.04
N SER A 586 31.98 34.46 -41.71
CA SER A 586 32.72 35.50 -40.97
C SER A 586 32.33 35.60 -39.49
N ASP A 587 33.37 35.81 -38.69
CA ASP A 587 33.44 36.06 -37.24
C ASP A 587 32.73 37.33 -36.73
N ALA A 588 32.79 37.43 -35.38
CA ALA A 588 32.90 38.64 -34.53
C ALA A 588 31.65 38.92 -33.66
N ASP A 589 31.76 38.76 -32.33
CA ASP A 589 32.26 39.74 -31.33
C ASP A 589 31.09 40.63 -30.90
N GLY A 590 30.59 40.58 -29.66
CA GLY A 590 31.23 41.08 -28.45
C GLY A 590 30.36 42.24 -27.91
N GLY A 591 30.13 42.33 -26.59
CA GLY A 591 29.46 43.52 -26.04
C GLY A 591 28.71 43.33 -24.72
N VAL A 592 29.47 43.45 -23.63
CA VAL A 592 28.99 43.71 -22.26
C VAL A 592 28.49 45.16 -22.15
N GLY A 593 27.47 45.40 -21.32
CA GLY A 593 27.01 46.73 -20.94
C GLY A 593 26.25 46.71 -19.62
N ASP A 594 26.89 47.27 -18.60
CA ASP A 594 26.52 47.36 -17.18
C ASP A 594 25.71 48.65 -16.85
N GLY A 595 25.11 48.67 -15.66
CA GLY A 595 24.66 49.85 -14.91
C GLY A 595 23.19 50.25 -15.11
N SER A 596 22.47 50.79 -14.13
CA SER A 596 22.73 51.13 -12.72
C SER A 596 21.42 51.72 -12.13
N GLU A 597 21.22 51.52 -10.84
CA GLU A 597 20.45 52.29 -9.84
C GLU A 597 19.54 53.47 -10.28
N SER A 598 18.35 53.57 -9.66
CA SER A 598 17.98 54.79 -8.93
C SER A 598 16.83 54.56 -7.93
N ALA A 599 16.90 55.28 -6.82
CA ALA A 599 15.98 55.31 -5.69
C ALA A 599 15.05 56.53 -5.72
N GLY A 600 13.97 56.48 -4.92
CA GLY A 600 13.13 57.62 -4.48
C GLY A 600 11.81 57.10 -3.92
N GLY A 601 11.53 57.14 -2.60
CA GLY A 601 11.01 58.29 -1.84
C GLY A 601 9.48 58.37 -2.02
N SER A 602 8.57 58.57 -1.05
CA SER A 602 8.56 59.00 0.34
C SER A 602 7.06 59.08 0.78
N THR A 603 6.82 59.07 2.11
CA THR A 603 5.71 59.71 2.90
C THR A 603 4.28 59.14 2.96
N GLY A 604 3.83 58.84 4.21
CA GLY A 604 2.79 59.66 4.88
C GLY A 604 1.68 58.96 5.70
N GLY A 605 1.62 59.23 7.02
CA GLY A 605 0.42 59.22 7.92
C GLY A 605 0.30 58.01 8.89
N GLU A 606 0.57 58.09 10.21
CA GLU A 606 -0.20 58.68 11.34
C GLU A 606 -1.68 58.21 11.43
N ALA A 607 -2.30 57.80 12.55
CA ALA A 607 -1.95 57.68 13.96
C ALA A 607 -3.03 56.87 14.75
N ALA A 608 -2.63 56.32 15.90
CA ALA A 608 -3.30 56.22 17.22
C ALA A 608 -4.67 55.51 17.42
N GLY A 609 -4.71 54.67 18.47
CA GLY A 609 -5.93 54.27 19.19
C GLY A 609 -5.70 53.17 20.22
N ALA A 610 -5.29 53.54 21.43
CA ALA A 610 -5.31 52.67 22.61
C ALA A 610 -6.65 52.84 23.34
N ASP A 611 -7.24 51.75 23.84
CA ASP A 611 -8.09 51.82 25.03
C ASP A 611 -8.08 50.50 25.81
N SER A 612 -8.11 50.69 27.12
CA SER A 612 -8.00 49.77 28.24
C SER A 612 -9.38 49.40 28.79
N GLY A 613 -9.48 48.23 29.44
CA GLY A 613 -10.65 47.90 30.26
C GLY A 613 -10.42 46.68 31.15
N GLU A 614 -10.01 46.93 32.39
CA GLU A 614 -10.09 45.99 33.51
C GLU A 614 -11.54 45.75 33.95
N GLY A 615 -11.82 44.55 34.48
CA GLY A 615 -13.08 44.21 35.15
C GLY A 615 -12.95 42.91 35.93
N ASP A 616 -13.08 43.01 37.24
CA ASP A 616 -12.64 42.08 38.28
C ASP A 616 -13.74 41.11 38.76
N SER A 617 -13.28 40.00 39.38
CA SER A 617 -13.89 39.22 40.48
C SER A 617 -14.90 38.06 40.29
N ALA A 618 -14.55 36.98 41.02
CA ALA A 618 -15.37 36.08 41.85
C ALA A 618 -15.70 34.65 41.35
N SER A 619 -14.82 33.73 41.80
CA SER A 619 -15.05 32.39 42.37
C SER A 619 -16.41 31.68 42.22
N GLU A 620 -16.38 30.45 41.72
CA GLU A 620 -17.15 29.34 42.28
C GLU A 620 -16.38 28.02 42.14
N ALA A 621 -16.19 27.32 43.26
CA ALA A 621 -15.60 25.99 43.31
C ALA A 621 -16.67 24.97 42.87
N GLY A 622 -16.46 24.35 41.72
CA GLY A 622 -17.24 23.21 41.22
C GLY A 622 -16.36 21.97 41.15
N THR A 623 -16.79 20.92 41.84
CA THR A 623 -16.18 19.59 41.92
C THR A 623 -15.94 18.98 40.54
N VAL A 624 -14.67 18.67 40.23
CA VAL A 624 -14.25 17.90 39.06
C VAL A 624 -14.64 16.44 39.26
N THR A 625 -15.56 15.93 38.45
CA THR A 625 -15.85 14.51 38.32
C THR A 625 -15.08 13.96 37.12
N SER A 626 -14.14 13.05 37.42
CA SER A 626 -13.53 12.01 36.56
C SER A 626 -13.51 12.24 35.05
N GLU A 627 -12.38 12.76 34.60
CA GLU A 627 -11.58 12.42 33.41
C GLU A 627 -12.17 11.31 32.50
N ASP A 628 -12.79 11.74 31.41
CA ASP A 628 -12.79 11.02 30.12
C ASP A 628 -11.38 11.16 29.54
N ASP A 629 -10.75 10.05 29.13
CA ASP A 629 -9.41 10.03 28.54
C ASP A 629 -9.53 10.38 27.05
N PRO A 630 -9.09 11.57 26.62
CA PRO A 630 -9.33 12.04 25.27
C PRO A 630 -8.50 11.24 24.23
N CYS A 631 -7.50 10.46 24.67
CA CYS A 631 -6.79 9.50 23.85
C CYS A 631 -7.69 8.31 23.41
N GLU A 632 -8.77 7.97 24.13
CA GLU A 632 -9.63 6.80 23.85
C GLU A 632 -10.65 7.05 22.71
N ASP A 633 -11.16 8.28 22.57
CA ASP A 633 -12.18 8.64 21.57
C ASP A 633 -11.64 8.76 20.13
N TYR A 634 -10.35 9.08 19.95
CA TYR A 634 -9.71 9.26 18.63
C TYR A 634 -9.61 7.98 17.80
N TYR A 635 -9.37 6.84 18.45
CA TYR A 635 -9.27 5.57 17.74
C TYR A 635 -10.62 5.06 17.25
N GLN A 636 -11.73 5.40 17.92
CA GLN A 636 -13.07 5.05 17.44
C GLN A 636 -13.41 5.73 16.11
N GLU A 637 -12.83 6.90 15.81
CA GLU A 637 -13.01 7.59 14.52
C GLU A 637 -11.98 7.15 13.45
N GLN A 638 -10.77 6.74 13.84
CA GLN A 638 -9.76 6.17 12.91
C GLN A 638 -9.98 4.68 12.58
N GLU A 639 -10.78 3.97 13.39
CA GLU A 639 -11.21 2.58 13.13
C GLU A 639 -11.96 2.45 11.79
N ASP A 640 -12.57 3.54 11.28
CA ASP A 640 -13.26 3.59 9.98
C ASP A 640 -12.32 3.94 8.80
N ASP A 641 -11.13 4.51 9.03
CA ASP A 641 -10.21 4.99 7.96
C ASP A 641 -8.92 4.16 7.81
N LEU A 642 -8.54 3.33 8.80
CA LEU A 642 -7.33 2.49 8.75
C LEU A 642 -7.59 1.02 8.40
N ILE A 643 -8.86 0.64 8.20
CA ILE A 643 -9.27 -0.71 7.80
C ILE A 643 -10.40 -0.60 6.76
N ASP A 644 -10.09 -0.10 5.56
CA ASP A 644 -10.95 -0.37 4.41
C ASP A 644 -10.08 -0.54 3.16
N TYR A 645 -9.81 -1.81 2.80
CA TYR A 645 -9.56 -2.12 1.40
C TYR A 645 -10.93 -2.05 0.72
N PRO A 646 -11.19 -1.11 -0.20
CA PRO A 646 -12.51 -0.96 -0.78
C PRO A 646 -12.90 -2.21 -1.57
N VAL A 647 -13.89 -2.95 -1.06
CA VAL A 647 -14.63 -3.95 -1.84
C VAL A 647 -15.81 -3.21 -2.48
N ASP A 648 -15.68 -2.93 -3.77
CA ASP A 648 -16.70 -2.28 -4.59
C ASP A 648 -17.97 -3.16 -4.69
N ASN A 649 -18.97 -2.84 -3.86
CA ASN A 649 -20.32 -3.42 -3.94
C ASN A 649 -21.09 -2.73 -5.08
N GLY A 650 -20.94 -3.26 -6.30
CA GLY A 650 -21.79 -2.88 -7.42
C GLY A 650 -23.25 -3.31 -7.19
N GLU A 651 -24.07 -2.42 -6.62
CA GLU A 651 -25.53 -2.60 -6.61
C GLU A 651 -26.09 -2.50 -8.03
N VAL A 652 -26.48 -3.66 -8.58
CA VAL A 652 -27.31 -3.74 -9.78
C VAL A 652 -28.73 -3.28 -9.43
N THR A 653 -29.10 -2.07 -9.85
CA THR A 653 -30.49 -1.62 -9.86
C THR A 653 -31.35 -2.52 -10.75
N LEU A 654 -32.20 -3.35 -10.13
CA LEU A 654 -33.32 -4.02 -10.79
C LEU A 654 -34.61 -3.21 -10.62
N GLY A 655 -35.33 -3.10 -11.73
CA GLY A 655 -36.40 -2.14 -11.96
C GLY A 655 -37.64 -2.28 -11.10
N GLN A 656 -38.33 -1.15 -11.00
CA GLN A 656 -39.64 -0.96 -10.38
C GLN A 656 -40.71 -1.86 -11.00
N GLU A 657 -41.45 -2.60 -10.18
CA GLU A 657 -42.87 -2.86 -10.40
C GLU A 657 -43.67 -2.75 -9.08
N THR A 658 -44.94 -2.43 -9.28
CA THR A 658 -45.90 -1.71 -8.44
C THR A 658 -46.76 -2.54 -7.48
N GLN A 659 -47.31 -1.86 -6.45
CA GLN A 659 -48.62 -2.07 -5.78
C GLN A 659 -48.78 -3.34 -4.89
N GLN A 660 -49.54 -3.41 -3.79
CA GLN A 660 -50.30 -2.52 -2.91
C GLN A 660 -50.83 -3.39 -1.72
N THR A 661 -50.93 -2.78 -0.53
CA THR A 661 -51.93 -2.97 0.56
C THR A 661 -52.12 -4.28 1.35
N GLU A 662 -51.87 -4.13 2.67
CA GLU A 662 -52.70 -4.41 3.87
C GLU A 662 -53.22 -5.81 4.25
N GLY A 663 -52.99 -6.22 5.52
CA GLY A 663 -53.95 -7.05 6.28
C GLY A 663 -53.44 -7.96 7.43
N ASN A 664 -53.19 -7.39 8.63
CA ASN A 664 -53.38 -7.92 10.01
C ASN A 664 -53.14 -9.42 10.40
N VAL A 665 -52.06 -9.69 11.17
CA VAL A 665 -51.93 -10.01 12.66
C VAL A 665 -53.01 -10.91 13.33
N PRO A 666 -52.77 -11.77 14.39
CA PRO A 666 -51.60 -11.97 15.30
C PRO A 666 -51.20 -13.45 15.65
N ALA A 667 -50.01 -13.66 16.25
CA ALA A 667 -49.83 -14.41 17.53
C ALA A 667 -48.39 -14.34 18.06
N ALA A 668 -48.28 -14.29 19.38
CA ALA A 668 -47.09 -13.96 20.17
C ALA A 668 -46.15 -15.15 20.46
N GLY A 669 -44.89 -14.85 20.80
CA GLY A 669 -44.09 -15.71 21.70
C GLY A 669 -42.57 -15.70 21.51
N SER A 670 -41.89 -14.95 22.37
CA SER A 670 -40.47 -15.06 22.79
C SER A 670 -39.35 -14.76 21.79
N GLY A 671 -38.55 -13.71 22.08
CA GLY A 671 -37.31 -13.44 21.36
C GLY A 671 -36.70 -12.06 21.61
N ILE A 672 -36.71 -11.54 22.84
CA ILE A 672 -35.86 -10.40 23.21
C ILE A 672 -35.06 -10.83 24.43
N GLY A 673 -33.75 -10.94 24.26
CA GLY A 673 -32.80 -11.15 25.34
C GLY A 673 -31.72 -12.18 25.03
N LEU A 674 -30.78 -11.84 24.13
CA LEU A 674 -29.35 -12.24 24.25
C LEU A 674 -28.38 -11.62 23.22
N LYS A 675 -28.64 -10.43 22.65
CA LYS A 675 -27.71 -9.76 21.70
C LYS A 675 -27.23 -8.36 22.10
N ILE A 676 -27.59 -7.87 23.29
CA ILE A 676 -27.12 -6.55 23.79
C ILE A 676 -26.24 -6.69 25.05
N LEU A 677 -26.07 -7.91 25.59
CA LEU A 677 -25.29 -8.12 26.82
C LEU A 677 -23.82 -8.47 26.60
N ILE A 678 -23.35 -8.72 25.38
CA ILE A 678 -21.92 -8.99 25.12
C ILE A 678 -21.10 -7.68 24.97
N PRO A 679 -21.59 -6.64 24.25
CA PRO A 679 -20.89 -5.35 24.19
C PRO A 679 -20.87 -4.64 25.54
N ILE A 680 -21.99 -4.68 26.29
CA ILE A 680 -22.10 -4.06 27.62
C ILE A 680 -21.22 -4.80 28.66
N LEU A 681 -21.02 -6.12 28.52
CA LEU A 681 -20.13 -6.87 29.40
C LEU A 681 -18.65 -6.59 29.10
N LEU A 682 -18.28 -6.30 27.85
CA LEU A 682 -16.93 -5.86 27.46
C LEU A 682 -16.63 -4.43 27.93
N ILE A 683 -17.61 -3.53 27.82
CA ILE A 683 -17.57 -2.16 28.38
C ILE A 683 -17.35 -2.21 29.91
N VAL A 684 -18.05 -3.10 30.63
CA VAL A 684 -17.89 -3.24 32.09
C VAL A 684 -16.55 -3.88 32.47
N ILE A 685 -15.98 -4.78 31.65
CA ILE A 685 -14.67 -5.40 31.93
C ILE A 685 -13.53 -4.41 31.69
N ALA A 686 -13.58 -3.59 30.63
CA ALA A 686 -12.61 -2.54 30.36
C ALA A 686 -12.62 -1.46 31.46
N ILE A 687 -13.81 -0.99 31.84
CA ILE A 687 -14.00 -0.05 32.97
C ILE A 687 -13.46 -0.64 34.29
N VAL A 688 -13.66 -1.93 34.54
CA VAL A 688 -13.16 -2.59 35.76
C VAL A 688 -11.63 -2.73 35.75
N VAL A 689 -10.99 -2.99 34.61
CA VAL A 689 -9.52 -3.04 34.48
C VAL A 689 -8.88 -1.66 34.67
N ILE A 690 -9.52 -0.60 34.17
CA ILE A 690 -9.09 0.80 34.30
C ILE A 690 -9.26 1.31 35.74
N VAL A 691 -10.39 1.00 36.39
CA VAL A 691 -10.63 1.31 37.81
C VAL A 691 -9.66 0.53 38.73
N LEU A 692 -9.20 -0.65 38.31
CA LEU A 692 -8.18 -1.41 39.04
C LEU A 692 -6.75 -0.88 38.81
N ARG A 693 -6.43 -0.31 37.64
CA ARG A 693 -5.16 0.41 37.37
C ARG A 693 -5.05 1.69 38.23
N ARG A 694 -6.10 2.51 38.32
CA ARG A 694 -6.13 3.72 39.18
C ARG A 694 -6.11 3.44 40.70
N LYS A 695 -6.35 2.20 41.15
CA LYS A 695 -6.26 1.82 42.58
C LYS A 695 -4.86 1.35 43.02
N ARG A 696 -3.90 1.24 42.09
CA ARG A 696 -2.52 0.80 42.38
C ARG A 696 -1.47 1.92 42.35
N SER A 697 -1.83 3.14 41.96
CA SER A 697 -1.02 4.36 42.09
C SER A 697 -1.29 5.08 43.41
#